data_AF-A0A327HRQ4-F1
#
_entry.id   AF-A0A327HRQ4-F1
#
_cell.length_a   1.000
_cell.length_b   1.000
_cell.length_c   1.000
_cell.angle_alpha   90.00
_cell.angle_beta   90.00
_cell.angle_gamma   90.00
#
_symmetry.space_group_name_H-M   'P 1'
#
loop_
_entity.id
_entity.type
_entity.pdbx_description
1 polymer ?
#
loop_
_entity_poly.entity_id
_entity_poly.type
_entity_poly.pdbx_seq_one_letter_code
_entity_poly.pdbx_strand_id
1 'polypeptide(L)'
;MSRSIAQENSMLGAYNWKISRGDESNTKLQGYLRPQYAKPGYTVSFHASSELDNCQFFLRIYRLGWYRGAGARQVHRSKILSVGNHGVWSKSKGWQHKEKCGDAIQGMDWPRVYQLYIPEDWLSGSYIAKFETLDGKSYIHPFWVSTIGESSAKIAVLGAVITSQSRNWWGGVSATQVVNGSAFTSEELYYPIGSEVLSFERPYFNSRGGDALRWEYPLVRWIEKNQLDVAYHTDLELETNPKLLLNYSHVITAGPMRYWTNKTESALQNYVNCGGNIIHLGSEAGQHIVKLRNHNDYHDGQIVLQPTEDYPNLGERLHNTFFSATVSGSRKKAPWGALKFNSNIKLINSNLRLQNGNIEGIAGLSWDKSIKKKGLKIVASKKLKHRKWTYRVANSHILNFESGGSIFNAGVSSWTWALEEFGNHGNTEVSQDLQRITLGLLNLDPNMVVVELSNLDSEETEERGDLFSLEDFNVLLQNNPRNFDALIGAGIFLWEQAKFNEAHTYFERALQIKPESIIANYRIARNHHKLKQFEEMLPIYDFLLKQAPDKKHYFVQYANLLINLGQFDDAEKQISELQILEPKNPTFLAMKAQCARRKLRFRDAEKYCQKAMVIDPSNSRTYLQYALIAHDQRLYIEAEERWERLLKISPNNYSALMGITRGAFKRGDYEKGQSILEDMVKSHEHNHRLEPYIELMNLSFNHLLDYNYTISICESMIENIGLGIQDFKRLEHVLISHLTLSLSKIGKFSEAEKIATHYKMENPENNEYNLCLSQISRDRGSNLDAFNHFLSMYDNFSTELTPISTKSKEHSISVEYLHHSSKKFVDDGPLVSVIMTAYQATELIEIAINSILNQSYRNFELIVVDDASPDNTFQYIQKLAEKDSRIFPVRLEENGGTYVAKNQGILRAKGKYVAFHDSDDWCHCDKLKLQVERLENSENILGVSTSYIRVDENSNIIYRGKGAIRHACISLMFRRELVVGKIGFFDSVRVSADSEYEMRIKAVFGDDVIQHIPLTLIVASVRSESLSQGGKFALGWAGISGVRLEYRQSFDEYHNMIRSGKENGYLDFPLKERVFKAPEEIIS
;
A
#
# COMPACT_ATOMS: atom_id res chain seq x y z
N MET A 1 45.09 13.82 7.01
CA MET A 1 44.39 15.12 6.93
C MET A 1 42.93 14.87 7.25
N SER A 2 42.29 15.70 8.06
CA SER A 2 40.84 15.60 8.33
C SER A 2 40.04 15.97 7.09
N ARG A 3 38.90 15.30 6.89
CA ARG A 3 37.92 15.64 5.84
C ARG A 3 37.28 16.99 6.13
N SER A 4 36.96 17.78 5.11
CA SER A 4 36.07 18.94 5.27
C SER A 4 34.61 18.51 5.44
N ILE A 5 33.76 19.41 5.94
CA ILE A 5 32.30 19.19 6.04
C ILE A 5 31.70 18.84 4.67
N ALA A 6 32.15 19.46 3.58
CA ALA A 6 31.72 19.12 2.22
C ALA A 6 32.17 17.72 1.77
N GLN A 7 33.40 17.32 2.09
CA GLN A 7 33.93 15.97 1.81
C GLN A 7 33.26 14.87 2.66
N GLU A 8 32.81 15.20 3.86
CA GLU A 8 32.03 14.29 4.71
C GLU A 8 30.58 14.17 4.20
N ASN A 9 29.94 15.27 3.80
CA ASN A 9 28.57 15.27 3.28
C ASN A 9 28.42 14.75 1.84
N SER A 10 29.52 14.63 1.09
CA SER A 10 29.52 13.91 -0.19
C SER A 10 29.37 12.39 -0.01
N MET A 11 29.65 11.87 1.19
CA MET A 11 29.54 10.46 1.53
C MET A 11 28.09 10.00 1.68
N LEU A 12 27.89 8.70 1.51
CA LEU A 12 26.57 8.10 1.54
C LEU A 12 25.94 8.19 2.94
N GLY A 13 24.75 8.76 3.01
CA GLY A 13 23.97 8.82 4.23
C GLY A 13 23.25 7.50 4.56
N ALA A 14 22.35 7.55 5.52
CA ALA A 14 21.41 6.49 5.88
C ALA A 14 20.08 7.13 6.26
N TYR A 15 18.96 6.46 6.03
CA TYR A 15 17.61 6.95 6.38
C TYR A 15 17.03 6.24 7.61
N ASN A 16 17.56 5.06 7.95
CA ASN A 16 17.08 4.17 9.02
C ASN A 16 17.56 4.54 10.45
N TRP A 17 18.25 5.66 10.62
CA TRP A 17 18.76 6.11 11.91
C TRP A 17 17.67 6.67 12.84
N LYS A 18 16.57 7.17 12.25
CA LYS A 18 15.41 7.72 12.95
C LYS A 18 14.58 6.63 13.65
N ILE A 19 13.80 7.05 14.65
CA ILE A 19 12.68 6.28 15.19
C ILE A 19 11.40 7.03 14.84
N SER A 20 10.51 6.37 14.11
CA SER A 20 9.25 6.94 13.64
C SER A 20 8.25 7.16 14.77
N ARG A 21 7.41 8.19 14.61
CA ARG A 21 6.37 8.54 15.59
C ARG A 21 5.36 7.40 15.69
N GLY A 22 5.26 6.79 16.86
CA GLY A 22 4.45 5.59 17.10
C GLY A 22 5.26 4.31 17.33
N ASP A 23 6.50 4.21 16.81
CA ASP A 23 7.40 3.09 17.11
C ASP A 23 8.08 3.22 18.49
N GLU A 24 8.12 4.45 19.01
CA GLU A 24 8.75 4.88 20.26
C GLU A 24 8.30 4.12 21.52
N SER A 25 7.05 3.64 21.54
CA SER A 25 6.31 3.26 22.76
C SER A 25 6.64 1.87 23.31
N ASN A 26 7.34 1.04 22.55
CA ASN A 26 7.44 -0.41 22.80
C ASN A 26 8.88 -0.95 22.88
N THR A 27 9.92 -0.11 22.91
CA THR A 27 11.28 -0.62 23.14
C THR A 27 11.45 -1.09 24.58
N LYS A 28 11.78 -2.37 24.76
CA LYS A 28 12.15 -2.97 26.05
C LYS A 28 13.64 -2.79 26.37
N LEU A 29 14.40 -2.10 25.52
CA LEU A 29 15.83 -1.87 25.65
C LEU A 29 16.09 -0.37 25.82
N GLN A 30 16.96 -0.01 26.76
CA GLN A 30 17.44 1.34 26.98
C GLN A 30 18.95 1.32 27.18
N GLY A 31 19.63 2.43 26.88
CA GLY A 31 21.08 2.52 27.02
C GLY A 31 21.58 3.95 27.15
N TYR A 32 22.81 4.06 27.62
CA TYR A 32 23.57 5.31 27.70
C TYR A 32 25.05 5.02 27.40
N LEU A 33 25.87 6.07 27.46
CA LEU A 33 27.29 5.99 27.19
C LEU A 33 28.08 6.91 28.12
N ARG A 34 29.37 6.63 28.24
CA ARG A 34 30.35 7.45 28.95
C ARG A 34 31.71 7.42 28.24
N PRO A 35 32.41 8.56 28.08
CA PRO A 35 31.95 9.93 28.34
C PRO A 35 30.85 10.43 27.39
N GLN A 36 30.12 11.48 27.79
CA GLN A 36 29.07 12.11 26.97
C GLN A 36 29.62 12.81 25.70
N TYR A 37 30.92 13.15 25.69
CA TYR A 37 31.65 13.59 24.51
C TYR A 37 33.04 12.94 24.49
N ALA A 38 33.62 12.75 23.31
CA ALA A 38 34.98 12.24 23.15
C ALA A 38 35.72 12.99 22.04
N LYS A 39 37.04 12.87 22.02
CA LYS A 39 37.87 13.23 20.85
C LYS A 39 38.24 11.95 20.09
N PRO A 40 38.56 12.02 18.79
CA PRO A 40 39.22 10.91 18.12
C PRO A 40 40.48 10.46 18.90
N GLY A 41 40.77 9.16 18.89
CA GLY A 41 41.79 8.56 19.77
C GLY A 41 41.36 8.30 21.21
N TYR A 42 40.18 8.79 21.66
CA TYR A 42 39.62 8.47 22.98
C TYR A 42 38.64 7.30 22.88
N THR A 43 38.26 6.73 24.03
CA THR A 43 37.38 5.56 24.09
C THR A 43 36.04 5.89 24.75
N VAL A 44 34.94 5.44 24.13
CA VAL A 44 33.57 5.54 24.66
C VAL A 44 33.06 4.15 25.04
N SER A 45 32.51 4.03 26.24
CA SER A 45 31.84 2.82 26.74
C SER A 45 30.33 2.99 26.64
N PHE A 46 29.64 1.95 26.18
CA PHE A 46 28.18 1.89 26.05
C PHE A 46 27.63 0.91 27.07
N HIS A 47 26.57 1.33 27.75
CA HIS A 47 25.94 0.63 28.87
C HIS A 47 24.45 0.48 28.57
N ALA A 48 23.85 -0.66 28.90
CA ALA A 48 22.45 -0.93 28.57
C ALA A 48 21.77 -1.82 29.61
N SER A 49 20.44 -1.86 29.55
CA SER A 49 19.58 -2.73 30.35
C SER A 49 18.26 -2.96 29.61
N SER A 50 17.56 -4.04 29.92
CA SER A 50 16.28 -4.39 29.30
C SER A 50 15.18 -4.75 30.31
N GLU A 51 13.92 -4.76 29.88
CA GLU A 51 12.83 -5.46 30.58
C GLU A 51 12.94 -7.01 30.44
N LEU A 52 13.92 -7.53 29.69
CA LEU A 52 14.10 -8.95 29.36
C LEU A 52 15.46 -9.49 29.83
N ASP A 53 15.50 -10.73 30.29
CA ASP A 53 16.71 -11.36 30.86
C ASP A 53 17.78 -11.77 29.82
N ASN A 54 17.46 -11.74 28.52
CA ASN A 54 18.39 -12.00 27.42
C ASN A 54 17.99 -11.20 26.17
N CYS A 55 18.14 -9.87 26.25
CA CYS A 55 17.79 -8.96 25.16
C CYS A 55 18.94 -8.84 24.15
N GLN A 56 18.74 -9.35 22.93
CA GLN A 56 19.72 -9.26 21.85
C GLN A 56 19.49 -8.04 20.95
N PHE A 57 20.58 -7.33 20.63
CA PHE A 57 20.54 -6.08 19.86
C PHE A 57 21.84 -5.78 19.10
N PHE A 58 21.78 -4.83 18.17
CA PHE A 58 22.93 -4.18 17.56
C PHE A 58 23.11 -2.78 18.15
N LEU A 59 24.35 -2.36 18.31
CA LEU A 59 24.72 -0.96 18.48
C LEU A 59 25.14 -0.40 17.11
N ARG A 60 24.36 0.52 16.56
CA ARG A 60 24.71 1.30 15.35
C ARG A 60 25.04 2.72 15.76
N ILE A 61 26.10 3.30 15.20
CA ILE A 61 26.46 4.70 15.45
C ILE A 61 26.35 5.47 14.15
N TYR A 62 25.75 6.66 14.23
CA TYR A 62 25.58 7.56 13.11
C TYR A 62 26.16 8.94 13.44
N ARG A 63 26.89 9.54 12.49
CA ARG A 63 27.21 10.98 12.51
C ARG A 63 26.02 11.72 11.90
N LEU A 64 25.55 12.78 12.56
CA LEU A 64 24.48 13.64 12.06
C LEU A 64 25.05 14.69 11.10
N GLY A 65 24.26 15.11 10.10
CA GLY A 65 24.72 16.03 9.05
C GLY A 65 23.67 16.27 7.97
N TRP A 66 24.08 16.67 6.77
CA TRP A 66 23.17 16.81 5.63
C TRP A 66 23.05 15.51 4.82
N TYR A 67 24.18 14.95 4.37
CA TYR A 67 24.31 13.70 3.61
C TYR A 67 23.29 13.56 2.46
N ARG A 68 23.22 14.59 1.59
CA ARG A 68 22.29 14.66 0.45
C ARG A 68 20.82 14.43 0.84
N GLY A 69 20.41 14.95 2.00
CA GLY A 69 19.05 14.80 2.53
C GLY A 69 18.86 13.64 3.50
N ALA A 70 19.71 12.61 3.51
CA ALA A 70 19.57 11.47 4.42
C ALA A 70 19.67 11.86 5.92
N GLY A 71 20.39 12.94 6.23
CA GLY A 71 20.44 13.54 7.57
C GLY A 71 21.41 12.90 8.56
N ALA A 72 21.88 11.69 8.30
CA ALA A 72 22.98 11.08 9.05
C ALA A 72 23.72 10.06 8.19
N ARG A 73 24.94 9.69 8.57
CA ARG A 73 25.71 8.58 7.99
C ARG A 73 26.05 7.56 9.06
N GLN A 74 25.84 6.27 8.78
CA GLN A 74 26.29 5.21 9.69
C GLN A 74 27.83 5.14 9.66
N VAL A 75 28.46 5.37 10.81
CA VAL A 75 29.93 5.35 10.97
C VAL A 75 30.44 4.06 11.62
N HIS A 76 29.58 3.34 12.36
CA HIS A 76 29.95 2.09 13.04
C HIS A 76 28.75 1.17 13.26
N ARG A 77 29.02 -0.13 13.38
CA ARG A 77 28.03 -1.16 13.71
C ARG A 77 28.69 -2.30 14.49
N SER A 78 28.16 -2.67 15.65
CA SER A 78 28.63 -3.80 16.44
C SER A 78 28.22 -5.16 15.83
N LYS A 79 28.78 -6.25 16.38
CA LYS A 79 28.16 -7.59 16.33
C LYS A 79 26.85 -7.60 17.15
N ILE A 80 26.11 -8.70 17.13
CA ILE A 80 24.99 -8.88 18.09
C ILE A 80 25.57 -8.84 19.50
N LEU A 81 24.98 -8.00 20.35
CA LEU A 81 25.24 -7.88 21.77
C LEU A 81 24.04 -8.49 22.50
N SER A 82 24.25 -8.94 23.75
CA SER A 82 23.15 -9.30 24.65
C SER A 82 23.28 -8.54 25.97
N VAL A 83 22.14 -8.26 26.60
CA VAL A 83 22.06 -7.70 27.94
C VAL A 83 20.86 -8.27 28.69
N GLY A 84 21.01 -8.49 29.99
CA GLY A 84 19.93 -8.95 30.86
C GLY A 84 19.05 -7.81 31.40
N ASN A 85 18.17 -8.18 32.32
CA ASN A 85 17.35 -7.24 33.05
C ASN A 85 18.13 -6.69 34.26
N HIS A 86 18.64 -5.47 34.13
CA HIS A 86 19.23 -4.68 35.23
C HIS A 86 18.30 -3.52 35.61
N GLY A 87 17.01 -3.67 35.30
CA GLY A 87 15.95 -2.68 35.41
C GLY A 87 16.05 -1.54 34.42
N VAL A 88 14.88 -1.10 33.95
CA VAL A 88 14.69 0.09 33.13
C VAL A 88 13.54 0.92 33.69
N TRP A 89 13.49 2.21 33.38
CA TRP A 89 12.44 3.10 33.86
C TRP A 89 11.52 3.56 32.72
N SER A 90 10.23 3.67 32.97
CA SER A 90 9.28 4.33 32.06
C SER A 90 8.23 5.15 32.82
N LYS A 91 7.68 6.18 32.18
CA LYS A 91 6.68 7.07 32.81
C LYS A 91 5.41 6.33 33.26
N SER A 92 4.99 5.31 32.51
CA SER A 92 3.74 4.56 32.75
C SER A 92 3.88 3.44 33.77
N LYS A 93 5.05 2.80 33.87
CA LYS A 93 5.28 1.64 34.75
C LYS A 93 6.23 1.90 35.93
N GLY A 94 6.91 3.04 35.96
CA GLY A 94 7.96 3.33 36.95
C GLY A 94 9.24 2.53 36.70
N TRP A 95 9.90 2.10 37.77
CA TRP A 95 11.08 1.22 37.73
C TRP A 95 10.64 -0.25 37.54
N GLN A 96 11.30 -0.97 36.62
CA GLN A 96 10.84 -2.27 36.13
C GLN A 96 11.76 -3.45 36.50
N HIS A 97 12.26 -3.47 37.74
CA HIS A 97 13.03 -4.60 38.29
C HIS A 97 12.88 -4.66 39.82
N LYS A 98 13.13 -5.83 40.42
CA LYS A 98 13.00 -6.02 41.88
C LYS A 98 14.06 -5.25 42.66
N GLU A 99 15.27 -5.16 42.10
CA GLU A 99 16.42 -4.46 42.67
C GLU A 99 16.75 -3.22 41.82
N LYS A 100 17.46 -2.24 42.39
CA LYS A 100 17.95 -1.05 41.67
C LYS A 100 19.44 -1.19 41.36
N CYS A 101 19.80 -1.34 40.09
CA CYS A 101 21.19 -1.35 39.63
C CYS A 101 21.69 0.09 39.46
N GLY A 102 22.03 0.75 40.57
CA GLY A 102 22.31 2.18 40.63
C GLY A 102 21.05 3.05 40.62
N ASP A 103 21.23 4.37 40.49
CA ASP A 103 20.14 5.33 40.43
C ASP A 103 20.46 6.54 39.53
N ALA A 104 19.45 7.28 39.10
CA ALA A 104 19.61 8.41 38.18
C ALA A 104 20.33 9.65 38.77
N ILE A 105 20.69 9.62 40.06
CA ILE A 105 21.38 10.69 40.79
C ILE A 105 22.87 10.37 40.88
N GLN A 106 23.23 9.15 41.28
CA GLN A 106 24.61 8.65 41.40
C GLN A 106 25.17 8.21 40.04
N GLY A 107 24.35 7.51 39.26
CA GLY A 107 24.73 6.83 38.02
C GLY A 107 24.03 5.47 37.98
N MET A 108 23.61 5.06 36.78
CA MET A 108 23.18 3.69 36.58
C MET A 108 24.40 2.77 36.59
N ASP A 109 24.36 1.68 37.35
CA ASP A 109 25.43 0.68 37.36
C ASP A 109 25.08 -0.45 36.38
N TRP A 110 24.81 -0.07 35.14
CA TRP A 110 24.45 -1.01 34.09
C TRP A 110 25.70 -1.64 33.47
N PRO A 111 25.65 -2.91 33.04
CA PRO A 111 26.81 -3.57 32.44
C PRO A 111 27.27 -2.84 31.17
N ARG A 112 28.59 -2.74 31.00
CA ARG A 112 29.20 -2.26 29.75
C ARG A 112 29.01 -3.30 28.66
N VAL A 113 28.06 -3.06 27.77
CA VAL A 113 27.71 -3.94 26.64
C VAL A 113 28.61 -3.76 25.43
N TYR A 114 29.25 -2.60 25.28
CA TYR A 114 30.18 -2.34 24.19
C TYR A 114 31.21 -1.27 24.57
N GLN A 115 32.35 -1.25 23.88
CA GLN A 115 33.39 -0.24 24.02
C GLN A 115 33.95 0.07 22.64
N LEU A 116 34.10 1.35 22.31
CA LEU A 116 34.59 1.83 21.03
C LEU A 116 35.73 2.83 21.22
N TYR A 117 36.89 2.52 20.65
CA TYR A 117 37.93 3.50 20.36
C TYR A 117 37.45 4.38 19.19
N ILE A 118 37.34 5.69 19.38
CA ILE A 118 36.92 6.63 18.34
C ILE A 118 38.03 6.74 17.30
N PRO A 119 37.83 6.28 16.04
CA PRO A 119 38.86 6.31 15.01
C PRO A 119 39.31 7.73 14.68
N GLU A 120 40.62 7.91 14.40
CA GLU A 120 41.24 9.22 14.12
C GLU A 120 40.65 9.95 12.90
N ASP A 121 39.99 9.23 11.98
CA ASP A 121 39.35 9.81 10.80
C ASP A 121 37.94 10.39 11.09
N TRP A 122 37.36 10.14 12.26
CA TRP A 122 36.02 10.65 12.60
C TRP A 122 36.03 12.18 12.73
N LEU A 123 35.21 12.83 11.89
CA LEU A 123 35.09 14.28 11.86
C LEU A 123 34.26 14.79 13.05
N SER A 124 34.65 15.91 13.66
CA SER A 124 33.86 16.52 14.73
C SER A 124 32.39 16.71 14.33
N GLY A 125 31.47 16.46 15.25
CA GLY A 125 30.03 16.47 14.96
C GLY A 125 29.17 16.05 16.14
N SER A 126 27.86 16.20 15.95
CA SER A 126 26.85 15.54 16.77
C SER A 126 26.64 14.11 16.26
N TYR A 127 26.62 13.13 17.16
CA TYR A 127 26.50 11.71 16.85
C TYR A 127 25.34 11.09 17.64
N ILE A 128 24.87 9.95 17.17
CA ILE A 128 23.91 9.12 17.91
C ILE A 128 24.33 7.66 17.97
N ALA A 129 24.05 7.04 19.11
CA ALA A 129 24.11 5.61 19.34
C ALA A 129 22.68 5.05 19.32
N LYS A 130 22.36 4.25 18.30
CA LYS A 130 21.09 3.53 18.15
C LYS A 130 21.27 2.09 18.65
N PHE A 131 20.65 1.78 19.77
CA PHE A 131 20.50 0.44 20.33
C PHE A 131 19.27 -0.19 19.65
N GLU A 132 19.45 -1.23 18.83
CA GLU A 132 18.40 -1.77 17.95
C GLU A 132 18.23 -3.28 18.17
N THR A 133 17.10 -3.70 18.75
CA THR A 133 16.76 -5.11 18.96
C THR A 133 16.55 -5.84 17.63
N LEU A 134 16.66 -7.17 17.66
CA LEU A 134 16.50 -7.99 16.44
C LEU A 134 15.11 -7.88 15.78
N ASP A 135 14.08 -7.48 16.53
CA ASP A 135 12.73 -7.18 16.02
C ASP A 135 12.54 -5.72 15.54
N GLY A 136 13.63 -4.95 15.43
CA GLY A 136 13.65 -3.59 14.88
C GLY A 136 13.20 -2.48 15.84
N LYS A 137 12.85 -2.80 17.09
CA LYS A 137 12.63 -1.78 18.12
C LYS A 137 13.97 -1.19 18.55
N SER A 138 13.95 0.09 18.91
CA SER A 138 15.21 0.80 19.14
C SER A 138 15.10 1.96 20.12
N TYR A 139 16.26 2.34 20.63
CA TYR A 139 16.49 3.41 21.56
C TYR A 139 17.72 4.21 21.10
N ILE A 140 17.63 5.54 21.13
CA ILE A 140 18.70 6.45 20.69
C ILE A 140 19.28 7.22 21.88
N HIS A 141 20.61 7.30 21.96
CA HIS A 141 21.34 8.20 22.84
C HIS A 141 22.29 9.10 22.03
N PRO A 142 22.17 10.45 22.09
CA PRO A 142 23.10 11.37 21.45
C PRO A 142 24.44 11.43 22.20
N PHE A 143 25.50 11.80 21.49
CA PHE A 143 26.81 12.16 22.04
C PHE A 143 27.57 13.03 21.05
N TRP A 144 28.70 13.60 21.46
CA TRP A 144 29.48 14.52 20.63
C TRP A 144 30.90 14.01 20.39
N VAL A 145 31.40 14.24 19.19
CA VAL A 145 32.81 14.03 18.85
C VAL A 145 33.42 15.41 18.61
N SER A 146 34.40 15.77 19.43
CA SER A 146 35.11 17.05 19.37
C SER A 146 36.33 16.98 18.44
N THR A 147 36.86 18.13 18.05
CA THR A 147 38.01 18.22 17.15
C THR A 147 39.36 17.97 17.87
N ILE A 148 40.40 17.67 17.08
CA ILE A 148 41.78 17.52 17.56
C ILE A 148 42.64 18.64 16.97
N GLY A 149 43.39 19.33 17.82
CA GLY A 149 44.38 20.32 17.40
C GLY A 149 43.75 21.59 16.82
N GLU A 150 44.46 22.21 15.87
CA GLU A 150 44.01 23.43 15.21
C GLU A 150 43.06 23.10 14.06
N SER A 151 41.80 23.55 14.20
CA SER A 151 40.78 23.46 13.16
C SER A 151 40.88 24.67 12.22
N SER A 152 40.65 24.47 10.91
CA SER A 152 40.48 25.57 9.94
C SER A 152 39.24 26.41 10.23
N ALA A 153 38.20 25.77 10.75
CA ALA A 153 36.89 26.36 10.98
C ALA A 153 36.98 27.58 11.88
N LYS A 154 36.34 28.68 11.46
CA LYS A 154 36.23 29.92 12.25
C LYS A 154 34.92 30.01 13.04
N ILE A 155 34.02 29.06 12.83
CA ILE A 155 32.73 28.96 13.49
C ILE A 155 32.73 27.68 14.34
N ALA A 156 32.31 27.78 15.60
CA ALA A 156 32.10 26.64 16.48
C ALA A 156 30.62 26.47 16.82
N VAL A 157 30.10 25.25 16.76
CA VAL A 157 28.79 24.87 17.32
C VAL A 157 29.05 24.28 18.71
N LEU A 158 28.45 24.87 19.74
CA LEU A 158 28.62 24.46 21.14
C LEU A 158 27.35 23.74 21.63
N GLY A 159 27.44 22.41 21.76
CA GLY A 159 26.38 21.53 22.26
C GLY A 159 26.15 21.69 23.77
N ALA A 160 24.88 21.65 24.17
CA ALA A 160 24.44 21.96 25.53
C ALA A 160 24.19 20.69 26.36
N VAL A 161 25.24 19.94 26.70
CA VAL A 161 25.16 18.65 27.40
C VAL A 161 24.68 18.82 28.83
N ILE A 162 25.21 19.82 29.56
CA ILE A 162 24.81 20.11 30.94
C ILE A 162 23.32 20.42 31.00
N THR A 163 22.81 21.23 30.06
CA THR A 163 21.37 21.53 30.02
C THR A 163 20.54 20.34 29.55
N SER A 164 20.98 19.59 28.54
CA SER A 164 20.26 18.42 28.03
C SER A 164 20.05 17.35 29.12
N GLN A 165 21.07 17.11 29.95
CA GLN A 165 21.02 16.16 31.05
C GLN A 165 20.36 16.74 32.31
N SER A 166 20.45 18.05 32.57
CA SER A 166 19.63 18.71 33.62
C SER A 166 18.13 18.60 33.33
N ARG A 167 17.75 18.80 32.06
CA ARG A 167 16.35 18.68 31.58
C ARG A 167 15.91 17.25 31.31
N ASN A 168 16.77 16.25 31.50
CA ASN A 168 16.42 14.85 31.29
C ASN A 168 15.56 14.34 32.46
N TRP A 169 14.35 13.84 32.16
CA TRP A 169 13.33 13.35 33.12
C TRP A 169 13.41 11.84 33.38
N TRP A 170 14.39 11.16 32.79
CA TRP A 170 14.53 9.71 32.94
C TRP A 170 14.81 9.33 34.41
N GLY A 171 14.17 8.25 34.88
CA GLY A 171 14.20 7.86 36.29
C GLY A 171 13.22 8.63 37.19
N GLY A 172 12.48 9.60 36.64
CA GLY A 172 11.55 10.44 37.39
C GLY A 172 12.20 11.64 38.09
N VAL A 173 13.50 11.86 37.88
CA VAL A 173 14.29 12.97 38.44
C VAL A 173 14.74 13.94 37.34
N SER A 174 14.63 15.24 37.60
CA SER A 174 14.99 16.31 36.67
C SER A 174 15.24 17.62 37.43
N ALA A 175 16.07 18.49 36.86
CA ALA A 175 16.21 19.88 37.28
C ALA A 175 14.94 20.73 37.00
N THR A 176 13.92 20.15 36.38
CA THR A 176 12.63 20.79 36.08
C THR A 176 11.48 20.03 36.78
N GLN A 177 10.59 20.79 37.46
CA GLN A 177 9.53 20.34 38.40
C GLN A 177 8.94 18.92 38.20
N VAL A 178 9.02 18.08 39.23
CA VAL A 178 8.34 16.76 39.29
C VAL A 178 6.81 16.91 39.36
N VAL A 179 6.07 16.28 38.43
CA VAL A 179 4.66 15.92 38.63
C VAL A 179 4.31 14.58 37.97
N ASN A 180 4.13 13.54 38.78
CA ASN A 180 3.03 12.57 38.64
C ASN A 180 1.94 12.78 39.72
N GLY A 181 2.12 13.80 40.60
CA GLY A 181 1.50 13.87 41.93
C GLY A 181 2.27 12.97 42.90
N SER A 182 3.31 13.43 43.61
CA SER A 182 3.66 14.84 43.90
C SER A 182 5.14 15.01 44.25
N ALA A 183 5.69 16.20 43.98
CA ALA A 183 6.45 16.93 45.00
C ALA A 183 5.53 18.09 45.46
N PHE A 184 5.40 18.32 46.76
CA PHE A 184 4.35 19.19 47.31
C PHE A 184 4.71 20.68 47.23
N THR A 185 3.71 21.52 46.93
CA THR A 185 3.79 22.98 47.03
C THR A 185 3.36 23.43 48.42
N SER A 186 4.28 23.95 49.23
CA SER A 186 3.93 24.84 50.35
C SER A 186 3.50 26.20 49.80
N GLU A 187 2.65 26.92 50.55
CA GLU A 187 2.13 28.23 50.14
C GLU A 187 3.19 29.36 50.10
N GLU A 188 4.41 29.10 50.58
CA GLU A 188 5.54 30.05 50.57
C GLU A 188 6.67 29.68 49.57
N LEU A 189 6.49 28.67 48.73
CA LEU A 189 7.58 28.15 47.87
C LEU A 189 7.68 28.82 46.49
N TYR A 190 8.90 29.21 46.12
CA TYR A 190 9.12 30.34 45.22
C TYR A 190 9.84 30.13 43.86
N TYR A 191 10.39 28.97 43.42
CA TYR A 191 10.13 27.56 43.71
C TYR A 191 11.42 26.76 44.00
N PRO A 192 11.34 25.61 44.70
CA PRO A 192 12.45 24.67 44.86
C PRO A 192 12.50 23.60 43.75
N ILE A 193 13.70 23.04 43.52
CA ILE A 193 14.02 22.15 42.38
C ILE A 193 14.13 20.68 42.84
N GLY A 194 13.51 19.76 42.08
CA GLY A 194 13.28 18.36 42.45
C GLY A 194 14.32 17.33 41.97
N SER A 195 15.60 17.56 42.26
CA SER A 195 16.66 16.57 42.56
C SER A 195 17.94 17.35 42.82
N GLU A 196 18.60 17.14 43.96
CA GLU A 196 19.78 17.92 44.36
C GLU A 196 20.99 17.70 43.44
N VAL A 197 21.10 16.45 42.96
CA VAL A 197 22.18 15.96 42.11
C VAL A 197 21.57 15.12 40.96
N LEU A 198 22.22 15.09 39.79
CA LEU A 198 21.84 14.30 38.61
C LEU A 198 23.09 13.72 37.95
N SER A 199 23.09 12.43 37.59
CA SER A 199 24.23 11.82 36.89
C SER A 199 24.17 12.05 35.37
N PHE A 200 25.34 12.12 34.72
CA PHE A 200 25.46 11.96 33.27
C PHE A 200 25.29 10.50 32.82
N GLU A 201 25.49 9.53 33.72
CA GLU A 201 25.44 8.09 33.46
C GLU A 201 24.01 7.54 33.52
N ARG A 202 23.12 8.09 32.70
CA ARG A 202 21.72 7.64 32.61
C ARG A 202 21.13 7.85 31.21
N PRO A 203 20.16 7.01 30.79
CA PRO A 203 19.45 7.21 29.52
C PRO A 203 18.65 8.51 29.47
N TYR A 204 18.31 8.96 28.27
CA TYR A 204 17.33 10.03 28.01
C TYR A 204 15.87 9.56 28.18
N PHE A 205 15.02 10.49 28.62
CA PHE A 205 13.59 10.25 28.93
C PHE A 205 12.76 9.65 27.79
N ASN A 206 13.05 10.01 26.54
CA ASN A 206 12.38 9.46 25.36
C ASN A 206 13.34 8.60 24.54
N SER A 207 12.81 7.61 23.81
CA SER A 207 13.59 6.69 22.97
C SER A 207 14.22 7.34 21.73
N ARG A 208 13.88 8.61 21.43
CA ARG A 208 14.39 9.41 20.30
C ARG A 208 15.57 10.31 20.65
N GLY A 209 16.30 10.06 21.74
CA GLY A 209 17.50 10.84 22.07
C GLY A 209 17.25 12.19 22.78
N GLY A 210 16.10 12.37 23.42
CA GLY A 210 15.89 13.46 24.37
C GLY A 210 15.64 14.84 23.74
N ASP A 211 15.96 15.90 24.50
CA ASP A 211 15.81 17.31 24.05
C ASP A 211 17.01 17.78 23.20
N ALA A 212 18.15 17.06 23.17
CA ALA A 212 19.34 17.46 22.41
C ALA A 212 19.08 17.45 20.89
N LEU A 213 18.63 16.32 20.35
CA LEU A 213 18.28 16.18 18.92
C LEU A 213 17.11 17.08 18.50
N ARG A 214 16.29 17.51 19.46
CA ARG A 214 15.13 18.37 19.18
C ARG A 214 15.53 19.77 18.75
N TRP A 215 16.61 20.33 19.27
CA TRP A 215 16.99 21.73 19.01
C TRP A 215 18.28 21.86 18.21
N GLU A 216 19.25 20.99 18.44
CA GLU A 216 20.58 21.07 17.83
C GLU A 216 20.59 20.49 16.40
N TYR A 217 19.88 19.39 16.16
CA TYR A 217 19.94 18.71 14.86
C TYR A 217 19.46 19.54 13.66
N PRO A 218 18.36 20.34 13.74
CA PRO A 218 17.98 21.24 12.64
C PRO A 218 19.07 22.26 12.30
N LEU A 219 19.83 22.73 13.31
CA LEU A 219 20.99 23.60 13.09
C LEU A 219 22.14 22.84 12.40
N VAL A 220 22.49 21.64 12.88
CA VAL A 220 23.50 20.76 12.27
C VAL A 220 23.18 20.53 10.78
N ARG A 221 21.94 20.13 10.48
CA ARG A 221 21.49 19.84 9.11
C ARG A 221 21.58 21.09 8.23
N TRP A 222 21.12 22.25 8.72
CA TRP A 222 21.18 23.51 7.97
C TRP A 222 22.62 23.98 7.70
N ILE A 223 23.47 23.98 8.72
CA ILE A 223 24.89 24.39 8.61
C ILE A 223 25.63 23.51 7.59
N GLU A 224 25.47 22.20 7.68
CA GLU A 224 26.15 21.25 6.79
C GLU A 224 25.57 21.25 5.37
N LYS A 225 24.26 21.48 5.20
CA LYS A 225 23.61 21.70 3.89
C LYS A 225 24.21 22.91 3.16
N ASN A 226 24.48 23.98 3.92
CA ASN A 226 25.14 25.19 3.43
C ASN A 226 26.68 25.09 3.38
N GLN A 227 27.24 23.89 3.62
CA GLN A 227 28.68 23.59 3.53
C GLN A 227 29.58 24.52 4.38
N LEU A 228 29.05 25.07 5.47
CA LEU A 228 29.81 25.97 6.34
C LEU A 228 30.91 25.20 7.09
N ASP A 229 32.15 25.72 7.09
CA ASP A 229 33.25 25.10 7.83
C ASP A 229 33.10 25.36 9.33
N VAL A 230 32.66 24.32 10.06
CA VAL A 230 32.33 24.37 11.49
C VAL A 230 33.08 23.30 12.28
N ALA A 231 33.48 23.67 13.50
CA ALA A 231 33.93 22.71 14.52
C ALA A 231 32.80 22.47 15.54
N TYR A 232 32.69 21.26 16.07
CA TYR A 232 31.71 20.92 17.11
C TYR A 232 32.41 20.69 18.45
N HIS A 233 31.86 21.29 19.51
CA HIS A 233 32.35 21.24 20.89
C HIS A 233 31.17 21.13 21.87
N THR A 234 31.44 20.87 23.15
CA THR A 234 30.42 20.82 24.20
C THR A 234 30.67 21.78 25.36
N ASP A 235 29.59 22.16 26.07
CA ASP A 235 29.67 22.97 27.29
C ASP A 235 30.53 22.32 28.40
N LEU A 236 30.64 20.99 28.43
CA LEU A 236 31.55 20.24 29.30
C LEU A 236 33.04 20.49 29.02
N GLU A 237 33.44 20.70 27.77
CA GLU A 237 34.85 20.93 27.43
C GLU A 237 35.40 22.26 27.98
N LEU A 238 34.52 23.22 28.27
CA LEU A 238 34.89 24.50 28.88
C LEU A 238 35.30 24.35 30.36
N GLU A 239 34.96 23.24 31.00
CA GLU A 239 35.33 22.94 32.38
C GLU A 239 36.82 22.57 32.53
N THR A 240 37.38 21.94 31.50
CA THR A 240 38.78 21.52 31.41
C THR A 240 39.63 22.45 30.54
N ASN A 241 39.02 23.09 29.52
CA ASN A 241 39.66 24.09 28.66
C ASN A 241 38.80 25.36 28.49
N PRO A 242 38.81 26.30 29.45
CA PRO A 242 38.03 27.55 29.37
C PRO A 242 38.53 28.52 28.29
N LYS A 243 39.65 28.23 27.63
CA LYS A 243 40.19 29.02 26.50
C LYS A 243 39.80 28.47 25.13
N LEU A 244 39.13 27.31 25.06
CA LEU A 244 38.77 26.59 23.84
C LEU A 244 38.13 27.47 22.75
N LEU A 245 37.23 28.37 23.16
CA LEU A 245 36.47 29.21 22.24
C LEU A 245 37.31 30.31 21.56
N LEU A 246 38.46 30.69 22.14
CA LEU A 246 39.32 31.78 21.62
C LEU A 246 39.91 31.50 20.23
N ASN A 247 39.85 30.25 19.76
CA ASN A 247 40.31 29.85 18.43
C ASN A 247 39.30 30.20 17.30
N TYR A 248 38.07 30.63 17.66
CA TYR A 248 36.95 30.83 16.73
C TYR A 248 36.50 32.30 16.69
N SER A 249 36.00 32.78 15.55
CA SER A 249 35.43 34.14 15.45
C SER A 249 33.95 34.19 15.81
N HIS A 250 33.24 33.06 15.69
CA HIS A 250 31.83 32.92 16.06
C HIS A 250 31.57 31.61 16.81
N VAL A 251 30.70 31.66 17.83
CA VAL A 251 30.18 30.50 18.56
C VAL A 251 28.66 30.48 18.45
N ILE A 252 28.10 29.42 17.87
CA ILE A 252 26.65 29.21 17.73
C ILE A 252 26.16 28.24 18.80
N THR A 253 25.01 28.54 19.38
CA THR A 253 24.31 27.65 20.33
C THR A 253 22.83 27.53 19.97
N ALA A 254 22.25 26.35 20.21
CA ALA A 254 20.88 26.01 19.84
C ALA A 254 20.00 25.71 21.05
N GLY A 255 18.70 26.03 20.95
CA GLY A 255 17.72 25.65 21.97
C GLY A 255 17.93 26.35 23.33
N PRO A 256 17.31 25.84 24.40
CA PRO A 256 17.40 26.47 25.72
C PRO A 256 18.70 26.07 26.42
N MET A 257 19.68 26.98 26.57
CA MET A 257 20.92 26.75 27.35
C MET A 257 20.77 27.21 28.81
N ARG A 258 19.85 26.58 29.52
CA ARG A 258 19.34 27.08 30.81
C ARG A 258 20.32 26.92 31.99
N TYR A 259 21.13 25.88 32.00
CA TYR A 259 22.00 25.50 33.12
C TYR A 259 23.47 25.63 32.71
N TRP A 260 24.27 26.37 33.49
CA TRP A 260 25.69 26.60 33.27
C TRP A 260 26.50 26.41 34.55
N THR A 261 27.81 26.20 34.44
CA THR A 261 28.73 26.43 35.56
C THR A 261 29.28 27.86 35.55
N ASN A 262 29.91 28.27 36.64
CA ASN A 262 30.71 29.50 36.70
C ASN A 262 31.89 29.50 35.71
N LYS A 263 32.45 28.32 35.36
CA LYS A 263 33.51 28.22 34.35
C LYS A 263 32.94 28.39 32.94
N THR A 264 31.80 27.76 32.64
CA THR A 264 31.07 27.95 31.38
C THR A 264 30.81 29.44 31.13
N GLU A 265 30.27 30.16 32.12
CA GLU A 265 30.04 31.60 32.04
C GLU A 265 31.34 32.38 31.86
N SER A 266 32.37 32.10 32.69
CA SER A 266 33.65 32.80 32.62
C SER A 266 34.34 32.62 31.26
N ALA A 267 34.25 31.42 30.67
CA ALA A 267 34.77 31.11 29.34
C ALA A 267 34.05 31.92 28.24
N LEU A 268 32.71 31.96 28.27
CA LEU A 268 31.92 32.75 27.32
C LEU A 268 32.15 34.26 27.48
N GLN A 269 32.22 34.76 28.71
CA GLN A 269 32.49 36.17 29.00
C GLN A 269 33.90 36.58 28.55
N ASN A 270 34.90 35.75 28.82
CA ASN A 270 36.28 35.96 28.35
C ASN A 270 36.36 35.94 26.82
N TYR A 271 35.68 34.98 26.17
CA TYR A 271 35.61 34.89 24.71
C TYR A 271 35.11 36.18 24.06
N VAL A 272 34.01 36.75 24.55
CA VAL A 272 33.47 38.02 24.03
C VAL A 272 34.35 39.21 24.40
N ASN A 273 34.97 39.22 25.59
CA ASN A 273 35.95 40.25 25.99
C ASN A 273 37.22 40.22 25.12
N CYS A 274 37.52 39.11 24.45
CA CYS A 274 38.60 39.00 23.45
C CYS A 274 38.14 39.30 22.01
N GLY A 275 36.92 39.80 21.80
CA GLY A 275 36.39 40.16 20.47
C GLY A 275 35.54 39.06 19.80
N GLY A 276 35.28 37.95 20.48
CA GLY A 276 34.46 36.85 19.97
C GLY A 276 32.98 37.20 19.83
N ASN A 277 32.28 36.50 18.93
CA ASN A 277 30.85 36.70 18.67
C ASN A 277 30.05 35.46 19.08
N ILE A 278 29.03 35.62 19.92
CA ILE A 278 28.11 34.55 20.31
C ILE A 278 26.77 34.73 19.61
N ILE A 279 26.28 33.67 18.98
CA ILE A 279 24.97 33.61 18.32
C ILE A 279 24.13 32.56 19.04
N HIS A 280 23.27 33.00 19.96
CA HIS A 280 22.34 32.13 20.68
C HIS A 280 21.00 32.05 19.96
N LEU A 281 20.83 31.01 19.15
CA LEU A 281 19.61 30.67 18.39
C LEU A 281 18.64 29.90 19.31
N GLY A 282 18.39 30.50 20.47
CA GLY A 282 17.82 29.83 21.62
C GLY A 282 17.14 30.78 22.59
N SER A 283 16.95 30.31 23.82
CA SER A 283 16.39 31.11 24.90
C SER A 283 16.87 30.67 26.27
N GLU A 284 16.48 31.41 27.32
CA GLU A 284 16.72 31.00 28.72
C GLU A 284 18.20 30.83 29.11
N ALA A 285 19.14 31.34 28.30
CA ALA A 285 20.58 31.29 28.52
C ALA A 285 20.98 31.63 29.98
N GLY A 286 21.62 30.69 30.67
CA GLY A 286 22.22 30.90 32.00
C GLY A 286 21.23 31.36 33.07
N GLN A 287 20.01 30.80 33.10
CA GLN A 287 19.03 31.05 34.17
C GLN A 287 19.39 30.37 35.51
N HIS A 288 20.15 29.27 35.47
CA HIS A 288 20.58 28.55 36.67
C HIS A 288 22.09 28.33 36.65
N ILE A 289 22.73 28.57 37.79
CA ILE A 289 24.12 28.18 38.02
C ILE A 289 24.14 26.87 38.77
N VAL A 290 24.82 25.89 38.16
CA VAL A 290 25.04 24.53 38.67
C VAL A 290 26.53 24.29 38.86
N LYS A 291 26.89 23.27 39.65
CA LYS A 291 28.26 22.79 39.78
C LYS A 291 28.37 21.38 39.25
N LEU A 292 29.53 21.02 38.70
CA LEU A 292 29.84 19.63 38.42
C LEU A 292 30.68 19.04 39.55
N ARG A 293 30.33 17.83 40.00
CA ARG A 293 31.12 16.99 40.90
C ARG A 293 31.74 15.89 40.05
N ASN A 294 33.08 15.77 40.02
CA ASN A 294 33.73 14.62 39.37
C ASN A 294 35.09 14.24 39.96
N HIS A 295 35.58 13.06 39.60
CA HIS A 295 36.94 12.56 39.81
C HIS A 295 37.91 12.99 38.69
N ASN A 296 38.13 14.30 38.57
CA ASN A 296 39.21 15.01 37.83
C ASN A 296 38.97 15.52 36.40
N ASP A 297 38.11 14.96 35.55
CA ASP A 297 38.04 15.36 34.11
C ASP A 297 36.63 15.70 33.57
N TYR A 298 35.61 15.65 34.43
CA TYR A 298 34.18 15.87 34.14
C TYR A 298 33.55 14.97 33.06
N HIS A 299 34.18 13.85 32.71
CA HIS A 299 33.71 12.91 31.69
C HIS A 299 32.57 11.98 32.15
N ASP A 300 32.48 11.72 33.46
CA ASP A 300 31.56 10.81 34.17
C ASP A 300 30.89 11.46 35.41
N GLY A 301 30.88 12.79 35.47
CA GLY A 301 30.45 13.54 36.66
C GLY A 301 28.94 13.61 36.96
N GLN A 302 28.63 14.31 38.04
CA GLN A 302 27.26 14.66 38.44
C GLN A 302 27.02 16.18 38.36
N ILE A 303 25.82 16.58 37.96
CA ILE A 303 25.33 17.97 38.01
C ILE A 303 24.68 18.22 39.38
N VAL A 304 25.18 19.20 40.13
CA VAL A 304 24.69 19.64 41.44
C VAL A 304 23.95 20.97 41.28
N LEU A 305 22.69 21.02 41.72
CA LEU A 305 21.77 22.13 41.41
C LEU A 305 21.34 22.98 42.60
N GLN A 306 21.37 22.41 43.82
CA GLN A 306 21.04 23.14 45.03
C GLN A 306 22.31 23.62 45.75
N PRO A 307 22.28 24.79 46.41
CA PRO A 307 23.39 25.25 47.24
C PRO A 307 23.47 24.41 48.52
N THR A 308 24.57 23.67 48.67
CA THR A 308 25.00 23.09 49.95
C THR A 308 25.90 24.08 50.70
N GLU A 309 26.26 23.79 51.96
CA GLU A 309 27.22 24.62 52.71
C GLU A 309 28.56 24.80 51.98
N ASP A 310 29.00 23.79 51.23
CA ASP A 310 30.19 23.86 50.38
C ASP A 310 30.06 24.85 49.19
N TYR A 311 28.84 25.07 48.69
CA TYR A 311 28.55 25.74 47.41
C TYR A 311 27.43 26.80 47.50
N PRO A 312 27.61 27.88 48.28
CA PRO A 312 26.56 28.88 48.55
C PRO A 312 26.09 29.72 47.34
N ASN A 313 26.77 29.62 46.19
CA ASN A 313 26.50 30.42 44.98
C ASN A 313 25.76 29.65 43.87
N LEU A 314 25.09 28.52 44.20
CA LEU A 314 24.29 27.73 43.24
C LEU A 314 22.79 28.07 43.32
N GLY A 315 22.08 27.97 42.20
CA GLY A 315 20.62 28.16 42.16
C GLY A 315 20.09 29.04 41.03
N GLU A 316 18.89 29.61 41.23
CA GLU A 316 18.19 30.48 40.27
C GLU A 316 18.78 31.89 40.22
N ARG A 317 19.09 32.35 39.00
CA ARG A 317 19.65 33.68 38.75
C ARG A 317 18.54 34.66 38.37
N LEU A 318 18.14 35.52 39.31
CA LEU A 318 17.10 36.55 39.11
C LEU A 318 17.38 37.50 37.92
N HIS A 319 18.65 37.78 37.61
CA HIS A 319 19.09 38.65 36.52
C HIS A 319 20.32 38.08 35.81
N ASN A 320 20.20 37.73 34.52
CA ASN A 320 21.37 37.45 33.68
C ASN A 320 21.75 38.72 32.92
N THR A 321 22.89 39.33 33.23
CA THR A 321 23.41 40.52 32.52
C THR A 321 24.06 40.20 31.19
N PHE A 322 24.61 38.99 31.03
CA PHE A 322 25.35 38.56 29.84
C PHE A 322 24.42 38.34 28.62
N PHE A 323 23.22 37.79 28.86
CA PHE A 323 22.15 37.65 27.85
C PHE A 323 20.90 38.51 28.15
N SER A 324 21.04 39.50 29.04
CA SER A 324 20.07 40.56 29.40
C SER A 324 18.62 40.19 29.80
N ALA A 325 18.26 38.91 29.84
CA ALA A 325 16.92 38.44 30.18
C ALA A 325 16.65 38.40 31.70
N THR A 326 15.41 38.69 32.11
CA THR A 326 14.93 38.46 33.48
C THR A 326 14.12 37.16 33.55
N VAL A 327 14.23 36.40 34.65
CA VAL A 327 13.57 35.10 34.75
C VAL A 327 12.07 35.19 34.52
N SER A 328 11.57 34.35 33.60
CA SER A 328 10.14 34.14 33.45
C SER A 328 9.83 32.72 32.96
N GLY A 329 8.64 32.22 33.34
CA GLY A 329 8.16 30.91 32.93
C GLY A 329 7.48 30.89 31.56
N SER A 330 7.57 29.73 30.89
CA SER A 330 7.01 29.41 29.59
C SER A 330 5.49 29.11 29.60
N ARG A 331 4.85 29.09 28.43
CA ARG A 331 3.46 28.61 28.25
C ARG A 331 3.44 27.12 27.86
N LYS A 332 2.42 26.37 28.30
CA LYS A 332 2.20 24.94 27.97
C LYS A 332 1.94 24.65 26.49
N LYS A 333 1.52 25.64 25.69
CA LYS A 333 1.37 25.55 24.22
C LYS A 333 1.79 26.88 23.61
N ALA A 334 2.72 26.85 22.66
CA ALA A 334 3.18 28.00 21.90
C ALA A 334 2.77 27.82 20.42
N PRO A 335 2.00 28.75 19.83
CA PRO A 335 1.75 28.79 18.40
C PRO A 335 2.85 29.61 17.73
N TRP A 336 3.73 28.97 16.97
CA TRP A 336 4.90 29.61 16.38
C TRP A 336 4.56 30.34 15.06
N GLY A 337 3.89 29.66 14.12
CA GLY A 337 3.48 30.21 12.80
C GLY A 337 2.19 31.03 12.83
N ALA A 338 2.16 32.06 13.69
CA ALA A 338 1.06 33.03 13.74
C ALA A 338 1.49 34.40 14.34
N LEU A 339 2.78 34.60 14.59
CA LEU A 339 3.29 35.71 15.39
C LEU A 339 4.21 36.59 14.54
N LYS A 340 3.58 37.54 13.85
CA LYS A 340 4.26 38.58 13.07
C LYS A 340 4.94 39.60 14.01
N PHE A 341 6.24 39.81 13.83
CA PHE A 341 7.07 40.67 14.68
C PHE A 341 7.65 41.85 13.90
N ASN A 342 7.57 43.05 14.47
CA ASN A 342 8.22 44.23 13.89
C ASN A 342 9.72 44.23 14.23
N SER A 343 10.57 44.25 13.20
CA SER A 343 11.96 44.71 13.37
C SER A 343 11.98 46.21 13.64
N ASN A 344 12.76 46.65 14.62
CA ASN A 344 12.95 48.07 14.94
C ASN A 344 14.27 48.63 14.37
N ILE A 345 15.01 47.84 13.59
CA ILE A 345 16.39 48.13 13.19
C ILE A 345 16.58 47.92 11.69
N LYS A 346 17.12 48.94 11.01
CA LYS A 346 17.48 48.86 9.58
C LYS A 346 18.84 48.19 9.29
N LEU A 347 19.72 48.10 10.28
CA LEU A 347 21.09 47.58 10.15
C LEU A 347 21.52 46.87 11.44
N ILE A 348 21.73 45.55 11.37
CA ILE A 348 22.20 44.74 12.51
C ILE A 348 23.72 44.86 12.64
N ASN A 349 24.44 44.48 11.59
CA ASN A 349 25.89 44.66 11.38
C ASN A 349 26.15 45.18 9.94
N SER A 350 27.41 45.25 9.49
CA SER A 350 27.77 45.77 8.16
C SER A 350 27.09 45.01 7.00
N ASN A 351 26.88 43.71 7.17
CA ASN A 351 26.46 42.81 6.09
C ASN A 351 24.92 42.59 6.09
N LEU A 352 24.25 42.78 7.24
CA LEU A 352 22.81 42.51 7.39
C LEU A 352 21.98 43.80 7.57
N ARG A 353 21.32 44.21 6.48
CA ARG A 353 20.26 45.23 6.48
C ARG A 353 18.88 44.58 6.52
N LEU A 354 18.07 44.91 7.53
CA LEU A 354 16.67 44.53 7.56
C LEU A 354 15.80 45.67 7.03
N GLN A 355 14.83 45.34 6.19
CA GLN A 355 13.77 46.30 5.87
C GLN A 355 12.78 46.38 7.06
N ASN A 356 12.14 47.54 7.26
CA ASN A 356 11.09 47.66 8.26
C ASN A 356 9.90 46.80 7.82
N GLY A 357 9.64 45.69 8.52
CA GLY A 357 8.60 44.74 8.13
C GLY A 357 8.24 43.76 9.24
N ASN A 358 7.20 42.97 8.98
CA ASN A 358 6.77 41.86 9.82
C ASN A 358 7.55 40.60 9.41
N ILE A 359 8.61 40.27 10.13
CA ILE A 359 9.33 39.00 9.94
C ILE A 359 8.76 37.99 10.95
N GLU A 360 8.43 36.78 10.49
CA GLU A 360 7.95 35.69 11.35
C GLU A 360 9.12 35.13 12.19
N GLY A 361 8.87 34.75 13.45
CA GLY A 361 9.87 34.10 14.31
C GLY A 361 11.06 34.97 14.79
N ILE A 362 11.28 36.18 14.23
CA ILE A 362 12.45 37.02 14.57
C ILE A 362 12.47 37.52 16.03
N ALA A 363 11.37 37.47 16.79
CA ALA A 363 11.38 37.82 18.21
C ALA A 363 10.99 36.64 19.11
N GLY A 364 11.55 36.64 20.32
CA GLY A 364 11.41 35.58 21.31
C GLY A 364 9.98 35.13 21.64
N LEU A 365 9.84 33.91 22.18
CA LEU A 365 8.65 33.46 22.93
C LEU A 365 8.95 33.15 24.41
N SER A 366 10.21 33.18 24.82
CA SER A 366 10.55 33.32 26.24
C SER A 366 10.27 34.76 26.64
N TRP A 367 9.49 34.92 27.70
CA TRP A 367 8.96 36.22 28.08
C TRP A 367 9.97 36.88 29.04
N ASP A 368 10.08 38.20 29.06
CA ASP A 368 10.89 38.99 30.00
C ASP A 368 9.98 39.74 30.99
N LYS A 369 10.27 39.70 32.29
CA LYS A 369 9.55 40.52 33.29
C LYS A 369 9.88 42.01 33.12
N SER A 370 11.15 42.34 32.88
CA SER A 370 11.65 43.69 32.61
C SER A 370 13.03 43.68 31.95
N ILE A 371 13.30 44.63 31.06
CA ILE A 371 14.60 44.79 30.40
C ILE A 371 15.41 45.88 31.12
N LYS A 372 16.62 45.58 31.60
CA LYS A 372 17.60 46.62 31.98
C LYS A 372 18.27 47.13 30.71
N LYS A 373 17.98 48.39 30.31
CA LYS A 373 18.27 48.94 28.98
C LYS A 373 19.72 49.37 28.71
N LYS A 374 20.65 49.28 29.66
CA LYS A 374 21.99 49.89 29.52
C LYS A 374 22.87 49.04 28.58
N GLY A 375 23.19 49.57 27.39
CA GLY A 375 24.03 48.91 26.38
C GLY A 375 23.33 47.96 25.41
N LEU A 376 22.06 47.61 25.65
CA LEU A 376 21.36 46.59 24.88
C LEU A 376 20.63 47.16 23.64
N LYS A 377 20.87 46.58 22.46
CA LYS A 377 20.21 46.94 21.19
C LYS A 377 19.12 45.91 20.84
N ILE A 378 17.84 46.29 21.01
CA ILE A 378 16.69 45.42 20.71
C ILE A 378 16.48 45.32 19.19
N VAL A 379 16.59 44.10 18.65
CA VAL A 379 16.43 43.79 17.21
C VAL A 379 14.96 43.68 16.83
N ALA A 380 14.21 42.85 17.56
CA ALA A 380 12.78 42.68 17.38
C ALA A 380 12.09 42.54 18.75
N SER A 381 10.83 42.95 18.85
CA SER A 381 10.11 42.98 20.12
C SER A 381 8.60 42.75 19.95
N LYS A 382 7.99 42.01 20.89
CA LYS A 382 6.54 41.90 21.05
C LYS A 382 6.14 42.04 22.51
N LYS A 383 5.18 42.94 22.78
CA LYS A 383 4.51 43.02 24.09
C LYS A 383 3.27 42.13 24.07
N LEU A 384 3.24 41.09 24.91
CA LEU A 384 2.18 40.09 24.97
C LEU A 384 1.52 40.06 26.36
N LYS A 385 0.19 39.90 26.40
CA LYS A 385 -0.59 39.81 27.64
C LYS A 385 -0.46 38.41 28.24
N HIS A 386 0.12 38.30 29.44
CA HIS A 386 0.48 37.00 30.02
C HIS A 386 -0.64 36.42 30.91
N ARG A 387 -1.17 37.21 31.85
CA ARG A 387 -2.31 36.93 32.75
C ARG A 387 -3.07 38.25 33.04
N LYS A 388 -4.21 38.22 33.78
CA LYS A 388 -5.03 39.40 34.14
C LYS A 388 -4.11 40.59 34.51
N TRP A 389 -4.21 41.67 33.74
CA TRP A 389 -3.46 42.95 33.87
C TRP A 389 -1.92 42.94 33.71
N THR A 390 -1.26 41.78 33.63
CA THR A 390 0.20 41.70 33.39
C THR A 390 0.56 41.51 31.91
N TYR A 391 1.43 42.37 31.40
CA TYR A 391 2.13 42.19 30.13
C TYR A 391 3.55 41.72 30.39
N ARG A 392 4.12 40.96 29.46
CA ARG A 392 5.58 40.78 29.36
C ARG A 392 6.01 41.16 27.95
N VAL A 393 7.31 41.35 27.76
CA VAL A 393 7.90 41.60 26.44
C VAL A 393 8.69 40.34 26.06
N ALA A 394 8.71 39.96 24.80
CA ALA A 394 9.63 38.97 24.29
C ALA A 394 10.44 39.63 23.16
N ASN A 395 11.75 39.43 23.18
CA ASN A 395 12.69 40.20 22.36
C ASN A 395 13.73 39.28 21.75
N SER A 396 14.21 39.66 20.57
CA SER A 396 15.56 39.33 20.14
C SER A 396 16.43 40.57 20.27
N HIS A 397 17.67 40.40 20.71
CA HIS A 397 18.54 41.51 21.04
C HIS A 397 20.00 41.18 20.74
N ILE A 398 20.79 42.24 20.56
CA ILE A 398 22.24 42.15 20.47
C ILE A 398 22.88 43.06 21.52
N LEU A 399 23.89 42.53 22.20
CA LEU A 399 24.75 43.26 23.13
C LEU A 399 26.15 43.34 22.52
N ASN A 400 26.70 44.55 22.41
CA ASN A 400 28.03 44.80 21.86
C ASN A 400 28.97 45.20 23.01
N PHE A 401 30.22 44.76 22.93
CA PHE A 401 31.25 44.99 23.95
C PHE A 401 32.35 45.92 23.41
N GLU A 402 33.05 46.61 24.30
CA GLU A 402 34.14 47.54 23.93
C GLU A 402 35.32 46.82 23.25
N SER A 403 35.44 45.51 23.44
CA SER A 403 36.36 44.59 22.75
C SER A 403 36.07 44.39 21.26
N GLY A 404 34.94 44.90 20.75
CA GLY A 404 34.42 44.56 19.42
C GLY A 404 33.63 43.25 19.36
N GLY A 405 33.59 42.47 20.45
CA GLY A 405 32.78 41.26 20.54
C GLY A 405 31.29 41.54 20.66
N SER A 406 30.45 40.56 20.31
CA SER A 406 28.99 40.70 20.35
C SER A 406 28.27 39.44 20.82
N ILE A 407 27.04 39.61 21.32
CA ILE A 407 26.15 38.52 21.74
C ILE A 407 24.77 38.77 21.15
N PHE A 408 24.35 37.93 20.21
CA PHE A 408 22.97 37.86 19.73
C PHE A 408 22.18 36.81 20.52
N ASN A 409 20.94 37.15 20.87
CA ASN A 409 19.99 36.25 21.53
C ASN A 409 18.64 36.29 20.79
N ALA A 410 18.17 35.13 20.36
CA ALA A 410 16.89 34.95 19.68
C ALA A 410 15.66 35.01 20.61
N GLY A 411 15.84 34.79 21.92
CA GLY A 411 14.74 34.72 22.89
C GLY A 411 13.70 33.61 22.65
N VAL A 412 13.94 32.70 21.70
CA VAL A 412 13.03 31.61 21.32
C VAL A 412 13.82 30.31 21.16
N SER A 413 13.40 29.24 21.83
CA SER A 413 14.10 27.95 21.76
C SER A 413 14.09 27.32 20.36
N SER A 414 13.12 27.70 19.52
CA SER A 414 12.81 27.05 18.24
C SER A 414 13.36 27.75 17.00
N TRP A 415 14.28 28.70 17.13
CA TRP A 415 14.83 29.41 15.96
C TRP A 415 15.38 28.42 14.92
N THR A 416 16.05 27.37 15.39
CA THR A 416 16.65 26.33 14.54
C THR A 416 15.62 25.52 13.74
N TRP A 417 14.35 25.44 14.18
CA TRP A 417 13.29 24.73 13.46
C TRP A 417 12.88 25.44 12.16
N ALA A 418 13.04 26.76 12.11
CA ALA A 418 12.74 27.56 10.92
C ALA A 418 13.92 27.65 9.95
N LEU A 419 15.08 27.05 10.28
CA LEU A 419 16.24 27.01 9.39
C LEU A 419 16.18 25.87 8.39
N GLU A 420 15.64 24.71 8.76
CA GLU A 420 15.58 23.52 7.90
C GLU A 420 14.46 22.58 8.36
N GLU A 421 13.60 22.15 7.43
CA GLU A 421 12.59 21.14 7.72
C GLU A 421 13.24 19.76 7.82
N PHE A 422 12.93 19.00 8.88
CA PHE A 422 13.25 17.57 8.91
C PHE A 422 12.35 16.78 9.85
N GLY A 423 11.37 16.10 9.25
CA GLY A 423 10.51 15.12 9.93
C GLY A 423 9.81 15.66 11.17
N ASN A 424 9.57 14.78 12.15
CA ASN A 424 8.78 15.08 13.35
C ASN A 424 9.55 15.87 14.44
N HIS A 425 10.50 16.75 14.09
CA HIS A 425 11.33 17.49 15.05
C HIS A 425 11.12 19.02 15.04
N GLY A 426 10.29 19.54 14.13
CA GLY A 426 9.82 20.93 14.13
C GLY A 426 8.35 21.04 13.69
N ASN A 427 7.84 22.28 13.59
CA ASN A 427 6.66 22.58 12.76
C ASN A 427 7.12 22.82 11.30
N THR A 428 6.23 22.65 10.34
CA THR A 428 6.47 22.44 8.89
C THR A 428 6.82 23.68 8.06
N GLU A 429 7.24 24.81 8.63
CA GLU A 429 7.49 26.05 7.85
C GLU A 429 8.93 26.56 8.03
N VAL A 430 9.72 26.47 6.95
CA VAL A 430 11.07 27.04 6.84
C VAL A 430 10.98 28.53 6.50
N SER A 431 11.81 29.36 7.15
CA SER A 431 11.84 30.81 6.92
C SER A 431 13.15 31.23 6.28
N GLN A 432 13.09 31.57 4.98
CA GLN A 432 14.23 32.13 4.25
C GLN A 432 14.78 33.39 4.95
N ASP A 433 13.92 34.28 5.47
CA ASP A 433 14.38 35.46 6.22
C ASP A 433 15.22 35.09 7.46
N LEU A 434 14.84 34.07 8.22
CA LEU A 434 15.63 33.62 9.38
C LEU A 434 16.94 32.94 8.97
N GLN A 435 16.99 32.24 7.83
CA GLN A 435 18.24 31.74 7.27
C GLN A 435 19.19 32.89 6.90
N ARG A 436 18.70 33.90 6.17
CA ARG A 436 19.47 35.10 5.75
C ARG A 436 19.96 35.92 6.95
N ILE A 437 19.13 36.06 7.98
CA ILE A 437 19.53 36.67 9.26
C ILE A 437 20.64 35.86 9.93
N THR A 438 20.53 34.53 9.94
CA THR A 438 21.53 33.66 10.59
C THR A 438 22.88 33.70 9.86
N LEU A 439 22.90 33.71 8.52
CA LEU A 439 24.10 33.95 7.72
C LEU A 439 24.70 35.34 8.00
N GLY A 440 23.87 36.38 8.01
CA GLY A 440 24.31 37.75 8.30
C GLY A 440 24.91 37.91 9.70
N LEU A 441 24.36 37.23 10.72
CA LEU A 441 24.92 37.19 12.07
C LEU A 441 26.28 36.50 12.15
N LEU A 442 26.55 35.54 11.25
CA LEU A 442 27.87 34.89 11.08
C LEU A 442 28.86 35.75 10.26
N ASN A 443 28.48 36.98 9.90
CA ASN A 443 29.19 37.87 8.97
C ASN A 443 29.41 37.27 7.57
N LEU A 444 28.63 36.25 7.18
CA LEU A 444 28.57 35.70 5.84
C LEU A 444 27.63 36.55 4.96
N ASP A 445 27.64 36.33 3.64
CA ASP A 445 26.70 36.98 2.72
C ASP A 445 25.27 36.50 3.01
N PRO A 446 24.32 37.38 3.38
CA PRO A 446 22.91 37.02 3.57
C PRO A 446 22.20 36.60 2.27
N ASN A 447 22.85 36.73 1.11
CA ASN A 447 22.38 36.27 -0.18
C ASN A 447 23.24 35.12 -0.74
N MET A 448 24.15 34.55 0.07
CA MET A 448 24.92 33.38 -0.34
C MET A 448 23.96 32.34 -0.89
N VAL A 449 24.12 32.00 -2.18
CA VAL A 449 23.24 31.05 -2.86
C VAL A 449 23.38 29.73 -2.12
N VAL A 450 22.34 29.39 -1.35
CA VAL A 450 22.11 28.02 -0.90
C VAL A 450 22.14 27.19 -2.17
N VAL A 451 23.06 26.24 -2.28
CA VAL A 451 23.15 25.37 -3.46
C VAL A 451 21.95 24.43 -3.43
N GLU A 452 20.81 24.95 -3.87
CA GLU A 452 19.74 24.11 -4.37
C GLU A 452 20.27 23.41 -5.62
N LEU A 453 20.20 22.08 -5.62
CA LEU A 453 20.44 21.25 -6.79
C LEU A 453 19.22 21.30 -7.76
N SER A 454 18.47 22.40 -7.77
CA SER A 454 17.21 22.61 -8.49
C SER A 454 17.39 23.05 -9.95
N ASN A 455 18.62 23.39 -10.37
CA ASN A 455 18.95 23.77 -11.75
C ASN A 455 19.58 22.62 -12.56
N LEU A 456 19.10 21.39 -12.34
CA LEU A 456 19.20 20.29 -13.31
C LEU A 456 17.77 19.95 -13.75
N ASP A 457 17.35 20.60 -14.84
CA ASP A 457 16.14 20.42 -15.63
C ASP A 457 14.84 20.03 -14.90
N SER A 458 14.04 21.06 -14.62
CA SER A 458 12.72 20.98 -14.01
C SER A 458 11.63 20.57 -15.00
N GLU A 459 11.29 19.28 -15.07
CA GLU A 459 9.98 18.83 -15.58
C GLU A 459 9.44 17.52 -14.93
N GLU A 460 10.15 16.92 -13.95
CA GLU A 460 9.78 15.62 -13.34
C GLU A 460 9.83 15.57 -11.79
N THR A 461 9.58 16.69 -11.08
CA THR A 461 9.74 16.74 -9.61
C THR A 461 8.61 17.42 -8.81
N GLU A 462 7.44 16.79 -8.76
CA GLU A 462 6.49 16.92 -7.64
C GLU A 462 6.11 15.53 -7.08
N GLU A 463 7.09 14.78 -6.51
CA GLU A 463 6.88 13.71 -5.51
C GLU A 463 8.21 13.01 -5.10
N ARG A 464 9.24 13.77 -4.66
CA ARG A 464 10.47 13.17 -4.08
C ARG A 464 10.91 13.83 -2.79
N GLY A 465 10.43 13.28 -1.66
CA GLY A 465 11.04 13.50 -0.36
C GLY A 465 12.19 12.53 -0.10
N ASP A 466 13.36 13.06 0.27
CA ASP A 466 14.50 12.42 0.95
C ASP A 466 14.43 10.88 1.12
N LEU A 467 14.75 10.11 0.07
CA LEU A 467 14.93 8.65 0.10
C LEU A 467 16.07 8.22 -0.82
N PHE A 468 16.77 7.14 -0.45
CA PHE A 468 17.74 6.45 -1.31
C PHE A 468 17.09 6.07 -2.64
N SER A 469 17.74 6.36 -3.76
CA SER A 469 17.32 5.80 -5.05
C SER A 469 17.71 4.33 -5.16
N LEU A 470 17.08 3.61 -6.10
CA LEU A 470 17.51 2.25 -6.45
C LEU A 470 18.99 2.22 -6.88
N GLU A 471 19.47 3.27 -7.55
CA GLU A 471 20.84 3.36 -8.02
C GLU A 471 21.85 3.49 -6.88
N ASP A 472 21.52 4.23 -5.82
CA ASP A 472 22.35 4.31 -4.61
C ASP A 472 22.46 2.93 -3.92
N PHE A 473 21.37 2.17 -3.88
CA PHE A 473 21.41 0.79 -3.39
C PHE A 473 22.21 -0.13 -4.33
N ASN A 474 22.10 0.05 -5.64
CA ASN A 474 22.89 -0.72 -6.62
C ASN A 474 24.38 -0.45 -6.46
N VAL A 475 24.82 0.79 -6.23
CA VAL A 475 26.23 1.12 -5.93
C VAL A 475 26.70 0.43 -4.64
N LEU A 476 25.88 0.37 -3.60
CA LEU A 476 26.19 -0.41 -2.38
C LEU A 476 26.30 -1.91 -2.66
N LEU A 477 25.52 -2.44 -3.61
CA LEU A 477 25.48 -3.86 -3.95
C LEU A 477 26.53 -4.26 -4.99
N GLN A 478 27.03 -3.34 -5.82
CA GLN A 478 28.23 -3.54 -6.64
C GLN A 478 29.47 -3.67 -5.74
N ASN A 479 29.60 -2.78 -4.74
CA ASN A 479 30.70 -2.82 -3.78
C ASN A 479 30.61 -3.99 -2.78
N ASN A 480 29.39 -4.40 -2.39
CA ASN A 480 29.16 -5.60 -1.58
C ASN A 480 27.83 -6.28 -1.95
N PRO A 481 27.85 -7.29 -2.84
CA PRO A 481 26.64 -8.00 -3.29
C PRO A 481 25.84 -8.71 -2.18
N ARG A 482 26.44 -8.87 -0.98
CA ARG A 482 25.86 -9.48 0.22
C ARG A 482 25.48 -8.46 1.31
N ASN A 483 25.38 -7.17 0.98
CA ASN A 483 24.94 -6.15 1.93
C ASN A 483 23.43 -6.26 2.23
N PHE A 484 23.09 -7.04 3.26
CA PHE A 484 21.72 -7.28 3.71
C PHE A 484 20.88 -6.00 3.92
N ASP A 485 21.45 -4.95 4.52
CA ASP A 485 20.71 -3.71 4.79
C ASP A 485 20.40 -2.95 3.48
N ALA A 486 21.29 -2.99 2.50
CA ALA A 486 21.06 -2.43 1.16
C ALA A 486 20.05 -3.26 0.34
N LEU A 487 20.06 -4.59 0.46
CA LEU A 487 19.06 -5.46 -0.16
C LEU A 487 17.65 -5.20 0.39
N ILE A 488 17.50 -5.15 1.72
CA ILE A 488 16.20 -4.81 2.34
C ILE A 488 15.77 -3.39 1.95
N GLY A 489 16.70 -2.43 1.87
CA GLY A 489 16.43 -1.07 1.41
C GLY A 489 15.92 -1.00 -0.02
N ALA A 490 16.65 -1.58 -0.98
CA ALA A 490 16.26 -1.65 -2.39
C ALA A 490 14.89 -2.32 -2.57
N GLY A 491 14.67 -3.45 -1.88
CA GLY A 491 13.40 -4.16 -1.92
C GLY A 491 12.23 -3.33 -1.38
N ILE A 492 12.43 -2.58 -0.28
CA ILE A 492 11.39 -1.69 0.25
C ILE A 492 11.08 -0.53 -0.70
N PHE A 493 12.12 0.11 -1.25
CA PHE A 493 11.98 1.22 -2.20
C PHE A 493 11.17 0.80 -3.45
N LEU A 494 11.52 -0.35 -4.03
CA LEU A 494 10.79 -0.94 -5.16
C LEU A 494 9.36 -1.34 -4.78
N TRP A 495 9.16 -1.90 -3.59
CA TRP A 495 7.83 -2.27 -3.09
C TRP A 495 6.91 -1.04 -2.92
N GLU A 496 7.47 0.10 -2.47
CA GLU A 496 6.75 1.37 -2.33
C GLU A 496 6.40 1.98 -3.70
N GLN A 497 7.23 1.77 -4.72
CA GLN A 497 6.92 2.05 -6.14
C GLN A 497 6.02 1.00 -6.83
N ALA A 498 5.42 0.08 -6.07
CA ALA A 498 4.64 -1.06 -6.58
C ALA A 498 5.37 -2.03 -7.53
N LYS A 499 6.71 -1.93 -7.65
CA LYS A 499 7.58 -2.80 -8.47
C LYS A 499 7.88 -4.12 -7.74
N PHE A 500 6.82 -4.88 -7.46
CA PHE A 500 6.87 -6.07 -6.59
C PHE A 500 7.78 -7.19 -7.14
N ASN A 501 7.89 -7.35 -8.46
CA ASN A 501 8.78 -8.34 -9.07
C ASN A 501 10.25 -7.99 -8.86
N GLU A 502 10.66 -6.74 -9.09
CA GLU A 502 12.02 -6.30 -8.82
C GLU A 502 12.33 -6.38 -7.32
N ALA A 503 11.39 -5.93 -6.47
CA ALA A 503 11.50 -6.01 -5.02
C ALA A 503 11.73 -7.44 -4.51
N HIS A 504 11.12 -8.44 -5.18
CA HIS A 504 11.26 -9.85 -4.85
C HIS A 504 12.72 -10.28 -4.83
N THR A 505 13.46 -10.00 -5.90
CA THR A 505 14.87 -10.38 -6.08
C THR A 505 15.76 -9.85 -4.96
N TYR A 506 15.50 -8.63 -4.47
CA TYR A 506 16.26 -8.05 -3.36
C TYR A 506 15.91 -8.69 -2.01
N PHE A 507 14.62 -8.95 -1.75
CA PHE A 507 14.18 -9.62 -0.53
C PHE A 507 14.63 -11.10 -0.47
N GLU A 508 14.61 -11.80 -1.59
CA GLU A 508 15.08 -13.19 -1.71
C GLU A 508 16.59 -13.27 -1.46
N ARG A 509 17.39 -12.42 -2.12
CA ARG A 509 18.82 -12.29 -1.84
C ARG A 509 19.10 -11.96 -0.37
N ALA A 510 18.27 -11.11 0.26
CA ALA A 510 18.41 -10.80 1.68
C ALA A 510 18.17 -12.05 2.56
N LEU A 511 17.18 -12.89 2.21
CA LEU A 511 16.93 -14.17 2.87
C LEU A 511 18.06 -15.18 2.65
N GLN A 512 18.61 -15.31 1.44
CA GLN A 512 19.77 -16.17 1.18
C GLN A 512 20.98 -15.82 2.06
N ILE A 513 21.10 -14.56 2.51
CA ILE A 513 22.17 -14.10 3.41
C ILE A 513 21.81 -14.25 4.89
N LYS A 514 20.52 -14.12 5.25
CA LYS A 514 20.00 -14.31 6.61
C LYS A 514 18.62 -15.00 6.59
N PRO A 515 18.56 -16.33 6.48
CA PRO A 515 17.29 -17.05 6.35
C PRO A 515 16.35 -16.84 7.54
N GLU A 516 16.91 -16.72 8.76
CA GLU A 516 16.15 -16.54 9.99
C GLU A 516 15.77 -15.06 10.29
N SER A 517 15.95 -14.14 9.32
CA SER A 517 15.67 -12.73 9.56
C SER A 517 14.17 -12.44 9.54
N ILE A 518 13.58 -12.11 10.69
CA ILE A 518 12.15 -11.76 10.83
C ILE A 518 11.75 -10.64 9.86
N ILE A 519 12.57 -9.59 9.69
CA ILE A 519 12.25 -8.49 8.76
C ILE A 519 12.29 -8.93 7.30
N ALA A 520 13.23 -9.80 6.90
CA ALA A 520 13.29 -10.30 5.52
C ALA A 520 12.11 -11.24 5.22
N ASN A 521 11.81 -12.15 6.15
CA ASN A 521 10.64 -13.04 6.08
C ASN A 521 9.33 -12.24 6.00
N TYR A 522 9.14 -11.25 6.88
CA TYR A 522 7.95 -10.41 6.82
C TYR A 522 7.85 -9.57 5.53
N ARG A 523 8.98 -9.04 5.02
CA ARG A 523 8.98 -8.26 3.78
C ARG A 523 8.74 -9.13 2.54
N ILE A 524 9.37 -10.30 2.42
CA ILE A 524 9.06 -11.22 1.31
C ILE A 524 7.60 -11.69 1.41
N ALA A 525 7.06 -12.01 2.59
CA ALA A 525 5.66 -12.41 2.74
C ALA A 525 4.67 -11.31 2.33
N ARG A 526 4.99 -10.03 2.62
CA ARG A 526 4.20 -8.90 2.10
C ARG A 526 4.37 -8.69 0.59
N ASN A 527 5.51 -9.06 0.03
CA ASN A 527 5.74 -8.99 -1.41
C ASN A 527 5.00 -10.10 -2.16
N HIS A 528 5.11 -11.35 -1.70
CA HIS A 528 4.33 -12.49 -2.14
C HIS A 528 2.82 -12.20 -2.11
N HIS A 529 2.28 -11.61 -1.03
CA HIS A 529 0.88 -11.20 -0.99
C HIS A 529 0.51 -10.22 -2.11
N LYS A 530 1.40 -9.29 -2.48
CA LYS A 530 1.17 -8.36 -3.59
C LYS A 530 1.25 -9.04 -4.96
N LEU A 531 2.16 -10.02 -5.09
CA LEU A 531 2.29 -10.89 -6.25
C LEU A 531 1.22 -12.00 -6.35
N LYS A 532 0.33 -12.13 -5.34
CA LYS A 532 -0.68 -13.20 -5.19
C LYS A 532 -0.07 -14.62 -5.08
N GLN A 533 1.20 -14.68 -4.69
CA GLN A 533 1.97 -15.87 -4.38
C GLN A 533 1.62 -16.34 -2.96
N PHE A 534 0.43 -16.91 -2.79
CA PHE A 534 -0.09 -17.20 -1.45
C PHE A 534 0.51 -18.48 -0.83
N GLU A 535 0.83 -19.51 -1.63
CA GLU A 535 1.33 -20.78 -1.11
C GLU A 535 2.73 -20.61 -0.49
N GLU A 536 3.57 -19.81 -1.14
CA GLU A 536 4.93 -19.47 -0.70
C GLU A 536 4.93 -18.75 0.66
N MET A 537 3.84 -18.07 1.02
CA MET A 537 3.69 -17.39 2.31
C MET A 537 3.47 -18.34 3.49
N LEU A 538 2.96 -19.56 3.28
CA LEU A 538 2.66 -20.52 4.37
C LEU A 538 3.87 -20.81 5.26
N PRO A 539 5.00 -21.35 4.76
CA PRO A 539 6.16 -21.66 5.60
C PRO A 539 6.77 -20.40 6.24
N ILE A 540 6.59 -19.23 5.62
CA ILE A 540 7.07 -17.96 6.16
C ILE A 540 6.22 -17.54 7.37
N TYR A 541 4.89 -17.68 7.33
CA TYR A 541 4.06 -17.39 8.49
C TYR A 541 4.22 -18.43 9.60
N ASP A 542 4.39 -19.71 9.28
CA ASP A 542 4.73 -20.74 10.27
C ASP A 542 6.04 -20.37 11.01
N PHE A 543 7.05 -19.90 10.27
CA PHE A 543 8.29 -19.35 10.83
C PHE A 543 8.04 -18.10 11.69
N LEU A 544 7.32 -17.09 11.18
CA LEU A 544 7.07 -15.83 11.88
C LEU A 544 6.26 -16.03 13.18
N LEU A 545 5.27 -16.93 13.17
CA LEU A 545 4.46 -17.28 14.34
C LEU A 545 5.27 -18.08 15.37
N LYS A 546 6.14 -18.99 14.93
CA LYS A 546 7.05 -19.73 15.82
C LYS A 546 8.10 -18.84 16.48
N GLN A 547 8.66 -17.87 15.75
CA GLN A 547 9.69 -16.97 16.27
C GLN A 547 9.13 -15.80 17.08
N ALA A 548 7.89 -15.38 16.81
CA ALA A 548 7.30 -14.21 17.43
C ALA A 548 5.80 -14.42 17.79
N PRO A 549 5.49 -15.40 18.68
CA PRO A 549 4.12 -15.81 19.01
C PRO A 549 3.32 -14.74 19.80
N ASP A 550 3.94 -13.64 20.22
CA ASP A 550 3.28 -12.49 20.84
C ASP A 550 2.74 -11.47 19.80
N LYS A 551 3.20 -11.54 18.55
CA LYS A 551 2.89 -10.55 17.50
C LYS A 551 1.54 -10.84 16.85
N LYS A 552 0.45 -10.47 17.53
CA LYS A 552 -0.96 -10.60 17.07
C LYS A 552 -1.21 -10.29 15.58
N HIS A 553 -0.54 -9.28 15.03
CA HIS A 553 -0.68 -8.91 13.61
C HIS A 553 -0.21 -10.01 12.63
N TYR A 554 0.74 -10.87 13.00
CA TYR A 554 1.13 -12.03 12.17
C TYR A 554 0.00 -13.07 12.12
N PHE A 555 -0.68 -13.36 13.23
CA PHE A 555 -1.83 -14.27 13.24
C PHE A 555 -3.01 -13.74 12.42
N VAL A 556 -3.29 -12.43 12.48
CA VAL A 556 -4.32 -11.80 11.64
C VAL A 556 -3.99 -11.95 10.15
N GLN A 557 -2.73 -11.73 9.77
CA GLN A 557 -2.29 -11.85 8.39
C GLN A 557 -2.24 -13.31 7.91
N TYR A 558 -1.85 -14.25 8.78
CA TYR A 558 -1.91 -15.69 8.50
C TYR A 558 -3.36 -16.17 8.33
N ALA A 559 -4.29 -15.75 9.20
CA ALA A 559 -5.70 -16.06 9.02
C ALA A 559 -6.28 -15.45 7.73
N ASN A 560 -5.90 -14.22 7.34
CA ASN A 560 -6.27 -13.67 6.01
C ASN A 560 -5.64 -14.48 4.87
N LEU A 561 -4.41 -14.98 5.01
CA LEU A 561 -3.74 -15.82 4.04
C LEU A 561 -4.48 -17.15 3.84
N LEU A 562 -4.79 -17.86 4.93
CA LEU A 562 -5.56 -19.11 4.91
C LEU A 562 -6.93 -18.92 4.24
N ILE A 563 -7.61 -17.77 4.49
CA ILE A 563 -8.85 -17.40 3.78
C ILE A 563 -8.63 -17.22 2.28
N ASN A 564 -7.52 -16.59 1.86
CA ASN A 564 -7.20 -16.39 0.44
C ASN A 564 -6.86 -17.72 -0.27
N LEU A 565 -6.23 -18.66 0.43
CA LEU A 565 -5.91 -20.02 -0.03
C LEU A 565 -7.12 -20.98 0.00
N GLY A 566 -8.28 -20.55 0.51
CA GLY A 566 -9.45 -21.43 0.67
C GLY A 566 -9.38 -22.39 1.86
N GLN A 567 -8.35 -22.31 2.69
CA GLN A 567 -8.15 -23.11 3.91
C GLN A 567 -8.99 -22.53 5.07
N PHE A 568 -10.31 -22.51 4.87
CA PHE A 568 -11.26 -21.80 5.74
C PHE A 568 -11.38 -22.40 7.14
N ASP A 569 -11.22 -23.71 7.31
CA ASP A 569 -11.33 -24.37 8.62
C ASP A 569 -10.11 -24.09 9.51
N ASP A 570 -8.90 -24.12 8.93
CA ASP A 570 -7.67 -23.72 9.61
C ASP A 570 -7.70 -22.22 9.96
N ALA A 571 -8.23 -21.38 9.06
CA ALA A 571 -8.49 -19.98 9.36
C ALA A 571 -9.46 -19.82 10.56
N GLU A 572 -10.60 -20.51 10.56
CA GLU A 572 -11.57 -20.45 11.67
C GLU A 572 -10.98 -20.95 12.99
N LYS A 573 -10.09 -21.95 12.96
CA LYS A 573 -9.33 -22.40 14.14
C LYS A 573 -8.40 -21.31 14.66
N GLN A 574 -7.52 -20.76 13.82
CA GLN A 574 -6.60 -19.67 14.18
C GLN A 574 -7.35 -18.42 14.71
N ILE A 575 -8.45 -18.03 14.07
CA ILE A 575 -9.27 -16.92 14.54
C ILE A 575 -9.94 -17.23 15.89
N SER A 576 -10.29 -18.49 16.16
CA SER A 576 -10.87 -18.90 17.46
C SER A 576 -9.86 -18.80 18.60
N GLU A 577 -8.61 -19.19 18.37
CA GLU A 577 -7.51 -19.06 19.33
C GLU A 577 -7.27 -17.57 19.70
N LEU A 578 -7.26 -16.68 18.71
CA LEU A 578 -7.19 -15.22 18.93
C LEU A 578 -8.41 -14.66 19.68
N GLN A 579 -9.61 -15.16 19.36
CA GLN A 579 -10.86 -14.67 19.96
C GLN A 579 -10.96 -15.01 21.46
N ILE A 580 -10.32 -16.08 21.94
CA ILE A 580 -10.20 -16.37 23.38
C ILE A 580 -9.41 -15.27 24.10
N LEU A 581 -8.37 -14.73 23.45
CA LEU A 581 -7.51 -13.68 24.02
C LEU A 581 -8.16 -12.29 23.96
N GLU A 582 -8.99 -12.01 22.95
CA GLU A 582 -9.74 -10.75 22.81
C GLU A 582 -11.22 -10.97 22.45
N PRO A 583 -12.06 -11.41 23.40
CA PRO A 583 -13.46 -11.77 23.12
C PRO A 583 -14.34 -10.58 22.68
N LYS A 584 -13.86 -9.34 22.85
CA LYS A 584 -14.53 -8.09 22.45
C LYS A 584 -13.97 -7.46 21.16
N ASN A 585 -13.18 -8.18 20.37
CA ASN A 585 -12.70 -7.67 19.08
C ASN A 585 -13.65 -8.08 17.94
N PRO A 586 -14.41 -7.14 17.33
CA PRO A 586 -15.39 -7.46 16.28
C PRO A 586 -14.74 -8.02 15.01
N THR A 587 -13.46 -7.71 14.76
CA THR A 587 -12.72 -8.12 13.56
C THR A 587 -12.67 -9.64 13.41
N PHE A 588 -12.51 -10.38 14.51
CA PHE A 588 -12.45 -11.84 14.48
C PHE A 588 -13.80 -12.48 14.12
N LEU A 589 -14.91 -11.90 14.58
CA LEU A 589 -16.25 -12.32 14.15
C LEU A 589 -16.48 -11.98 12.67
N ALA A 590 -16.04 -10.81 12.19
CA ALA A 590 -16.11 -10.46 10.77
C ALA A 590 -15.26 -11.40 9.89
N MET A 591 -14.10 -11.86 10.36
CA MET A 591 -13.28 -12.85 9.67
C MET A 591 -13.92 -14.25 9.67
N LYS A 592 -14.57 -14.67 10.77
CA LYS A 592 -15.39 -15.89 10.79
C LYS A 592 -16.60 -15.79 9.86
N ALA A 593 -17.24 -14.62 9.77
CA ALA A 593 -18.30 -14.38 8.79
C ALA A 593 -17.78 -14.49 7.35
N GLN A 594 -16.57 -14.00 7.07
CA GLN A 594 -15.90 -14.16 5.78
C GLN A 594 -15.63 -15.64 5.45
N CYS A 595 -15.12 -16.43 6.39
CA CYS A 595 -14.90 -17.87 6.22
C CYS A 595 -16.23 -18.61 5.95
N ALA A 596 -17.23 -18.39 6.82
CA ALA A 596 -18.55 -19.00 6.69
C ALA A 596 -19.23 -18.63 5.36
N ARG A 597 -19.18 -17.36 4.92
CA ARG A 597 -19.70 -16.91 3.62
C ARG A 597 -18.99 -17.60 2.46
N ARG A 598 -17.66 -17.71 2.51
CA ARG A 598 -16.87 -18.39 1.45
C ARG A 598 -17.08 -19.91 1.43
N LYS A 599 -17.42 -20.52 2.57
CA LYS A 599 -17.96 -21.90 2.68
C LYS A 599 -19.48 -22.00 2.37
N LEU A 600 -20.11 -20.92 1.91
CA LEU A 600 -21.54 -20.84 1.55
C LEU A 600 -22.49 -21.14 2.74
N ARG A 601 -21.99 -21.04 3.97
CA ARG A 601 -22.73 -21.13 5.25
C ARG A 601 -23.33 -19.78 5.63
N PHE A 602 -24.18 -19.23 4.77
CA PHE A 602 -24.69 -17.86 4.89
C PHE A 602 -25.37 -17.56 6.25
N ARG A 603 -26.14 -18.50 6.81
CA ARG A 603 -26.79 -18.37 8.13
C ARG A 603 -25.78 -18.20 9.28
N ASP A 604 -24.67 -18.94 9.25
CA ASP A 604 -23.61 -18.82 10.25
C ASP A 604 -22.87 -17.49 10.08
N ALA A 605 -22.58 -17.10 8.83
CA ALA A 605 -21.93 -15.84 8.49
C ALA A 605 -22.74 -14.63 8.99
N GLU A 606 -24.05 -14.66 8.79
CA GLU A 606 -24.98 -13.62 9.24
C GLU A 606 -25.03 -13.53 10.77
N LYS A 607 -25.11 -14.68 11.46
CA LYS A 607 -25.06 -14.76 12.92
C LYS A 607 -23.74 -14.21 13.50
N TYR A 608 -22.61 -14.41 12.80
CA TYR A 608 -21.34 -13.79 13.17
C TYR A 608 -21.34 -12.27 12.95
N CYS A 609 -21.88 -11.77 11.83
CA CYS A 609 -22.03 -10.34 11.58
C CYS A 609 -22.92 -9.66 12.63
N GLN A 610 -24.08 -10.23 12.96
CA GLN A 610 -24.99 -9.70 13.98
C GLN A 610 -24.30 -9.60 15.35
N LYS A 611 -23.54 -10.63 15.77
CA LYS A 611 -22.75 -10.59 17.00
C LYS A 611 -21.66 -9.51 16.97
N ALA A 612 -21.00 -9.31 15.83
CA ALA A 612 -19.97 -8.28 15.67
C ALA A 612 -20.56 -6.87 15.75
N MET A 613 -21.73 -6.64 15.16
CA MET A 613 -22.46 -5.35 15.25
C MET A 613 -22.89 -5.01 16.68
N VAL A 614 -23.22 -6.01 17.51
CA VAL A 614 -23.53 -5.80 18.93
C VAL A 614 -22.28 -5.40 19.74
N ILE A 615 -21.09 -5.84 19.33
CA ILE A 615 -19.81 -5.46 19.97
C ILE A 615 -19.37 -4.06 19.51
N ASP A 616 -19.47 -3.78 18.22
CA ASP A 616 -19.07 -2.49 17.61
C ASP A 616 -20.00 -2.15 16.42
N PRO A 617 -21.01 -1.30 16.62
CA PRO A 617 -21.89 -0.81 15.55
C PRO A 617 -21.19 0.04 14.48
N SER A 618 -19.93 0.46 14.69
CA SER A 618 -19.16 1.25 13.73
C SER A 618 -18.21 0.42 12.85
N ASN A 619 -18.20 -0.91 13.02
CA ASN A 619 -17.20 -1.77 12.40
C ASN A 619 -17.42 -1.97 10.88
N SER A 620 -16.80 -1.15 10.04
CA SER A 620 -16.97 -1.22 8.57
C SER A 620 -16.70 -2.61 7.96
N ARG A 621 -15.72 -3.38 8.46
CA ARG A 621 -15.44 -4.76 7.96
C ARG A 621 -16.63 -5.72 8.22
N THR A 622 -17.36 -5.52 9.30
CA THR A 622 -18.57 -6.29 9.62
C THR A 622 -19.71 -5.98 8.64
N TYR A 623 -19.99 -4.70 8.40
CA TYR A 623 -21.03 -4.28 7.45
C TYR A 623 -20.68 -4.69 6.01
N LEU A 624 -19.40 -4.65 5.64
CA LEU A 624 -18.90 -5.20 4.38
C LEU A 624 -19.21 -6.69 4.21
N GLN A 625 -18.91 -7.54 5.22
CA GLN A 625 -19.30 -8.95 5.12
C GLN A 625 -20.82 -9.14 5.13
N TYR A 626 -21.57 -8.34 5.90
CA TYR A 626 -23.02 -8.42 5.96
C TYR A 626 -23.69 -8.14 4.60
N ALA A 627 -23.22 -7.13 3.87
CA ALA A 627 -23.70 -6.83 2.52
C ALA A 627 -23.23 -7.85 1.48
N LEU A 628 -21.98 -8.33 1.57
CA LEU A 628 -21.47 -9.41 0.71
C LEU A 628 -22.25 -10.73 0.85
N ILE A 629 -22.80 -11.05 2.04
CA ILE A 629 -23.66 -12.24 2.21
C ILE A 629 -24.87 -12.16 1.27
N ALA A 630 -25.65 -11.07 1.35
CA ALA A 630 -26.82 -10.89 0.50
C ALA A 630 -26.45 -10.75 -0.99
N HIS A 631 -25.31 -10.13 -1.31
CA HIS A 631 -24.83 -10.01 -2.68
C HIS A 631 -24.42 -11.37 -3.29
N ASP A 632 -23.72 -12.22 -2.54
CA ASP A 632 -23.35 -13.58 -2.97
C ASP A 632 -24.60 -14.47 -3.14
N GLN A 633 -25.62 -14.29 -2.29
CA GLN A 633 -26.95 -14.89 -2.43
C GLN A 633 -27.79 -14.24 -3.54
N ARG A 634 -27.29 -13.17 -4.19
CA ARG A 634 -27.95 -12.40 -5.27
C ARG A 634 -29.28 -11.76 -4.86
N LEU A 635 -29.48 -11.53 -3.57
CA LEU A 635 -30.64 -10.83 -3.01
C LEU A 635 -30.44 -9.33 -3.21
N TYR A 636 -30.46 -8.86 -4.46
CA TYR A 636 -29.90 -7.54 -4.81
C TYR A 636 -30.56 -6.35 -4.10
N ILE A 637 -31.88 -6.39 -3.86
CA ILE A 637 -32.59 -5.36 -3.09
C ILE A 637 -32.06 -5.29 -1.64
N GLU A 638 -31.95 -6.44 -0.98
CA GLU A 638 -31.44 -6.50 0.38
C GLU A 638 -29.94 -6.19 0.44
N ALA A 639 -29.16 -6.64 -0.54
CA ALA A 639 -27.75 -6.29 -0.66
C ALA A 639 -27.56 -4.78 -0.77
N GLU A 640 -28.38 -4.11 -1.58
CA GLU A 640 -28.38 -2.65 -1.75
C GLU A 640 -28.67 -1.92 -0.44
N GLU A 641 -29.71 -2.31 0.32
CA GLU A 641 -29.94 -1.76 1.67
C GLU A 641 -28.74 -1.96 2.61
N ARG A 642 -28.10 -3.14 2.55
CA ARG A 642 -26.94 -3.47 3.38
C ARG A 642 -25.70 -2.66 2.96
N TRP A 643 -25.53 -2.37 1.66
CA TRP A 643 -24.49 -1.48 1.13
C TRP A 643 -24.73 -0.02 1.54
N GLU A 644 -25.96 0.46 1.47
CA GLU A 644 -26.32 1.82 1.93
C GLU A 644 -26.07 1.98 3.45
N ARG A 645 -26.27 0.91 4.25
CA ARG A 645 -25.86 0.91 5.67
C ARG A 645 -24.33 0.99 5.85
N LEU A 646 -23.54 0.35 4.98
CA LEU A 646 -22.06 0.50 5.00
C LEU A 646 -21.64 1.92 4.62
N LEU A 647 -22.25 2.55 3.62
CA LEU A 647 -21.94 3.94 3.23
C LEU A 647 -22.23 4.97 4.32
N LYS A 648 -23.25 4.73 5.17
CA LYS A 648 -23.53 5.57 6.35
C LYS A 648 -22.41 5.54 7.41
N ILE A 649 -21.60 4.47 7.43
CA ILE A 649 -20.49 4.28 8.38
C ILE A 649 -19.14 4.67 7.73
N SER A 650 -18.97 4.31 6.46
CA SER A 650 -17.80 4.59 5.65
C SER A 650 -18.26 5.24 4.34
N PRO A 651 -18.44 6.58 4.32
CA PRO A 651 -18.58 7.31 3.07
C PRO A 651 -17.46 6.92 2.09
N ASN A 652 -17.77 6.95 0.79
CA ASN A 652 -16.84 6.58 -0.29
C ASN A 652 -16.28 5.14 -0.22
N ASN A 653 -16.98 4.20 0.42
CA ASN A 653 -16.55 2.80 0.40
C ASN A 653 -16.71 2.20 -1.01
N TYR A 654 -15.60 2.04 -1.74
CA TYR A 654 -15.55 1.47 -3.10
C TYR A 654 -16.41 0.21 -3.29
N SER A 655 -16.33 -0.76 -2.37
CA SER A 655 -17.10 -2.01 -2.47
C SER A 655 -18.61 -1.79 -2.32
N ALA A 656 -19.02 -0.81 -1.52
CA ALA A 656 -20.42 -0.45 -1.37
C ALA A 656 -20.96 0.29 -2.59
N LEU A 657 -20.21 1.26 -3.14
CA LEU A 657 -20.59 1.98 -4.36
C LEU A 657 -20.77 1.00 -5.54
N MET A 658 -19.76 0.17 -5.82
CA MET A 658 -19.83 -0.86 -6.86
C MET A 658 -20.93 -1.89 -6.59
N GLY A 659 -21.18 -2.22 -5.32
CA GLY A 659 -22.24 -3.14 -4.89
C GLY A 659 -23.65 -2.60 -5.20
N ILE A 660 -23.88 -1.31 -4.96
CA ILE A 660 -25.13 -0.61 -5.29
C ILE A 660 -25.28 -0.49 -6.81
N THR A 661 -24.26 -0.01 -7.54
CA THR A 661 -24.30 0.11 -9.01
C THR A 661 -24.67 -1.21 -9.68
N ARG A 662 -24.00 -2.31 -9.31
CA ARG A 662 -24.30 -3.64 -9.87
C ARG A 662 -25.69 -4.13 -9.47
N GLY A 663 -26.17 -3.81 -8.27
CA GLY A 663 -27.55 -4.07 -7.85
C GLY A 663 -28.57 -3.31 -8.70
N ALA A 664 -28.35 -2.01 -8.90
CA ALA A 664 -29.20 -1.14 -9.69
C ALA A 664 -29.31 -1.60 -11.16
N PHE A 665 -28.17 -1.92 -11.81
CA PHE A 665 -28.16 -2.51 -13.15
C PHE A 665 -28.94 -3.82 -13.26
N LYS A 666 -28.89 -4.69 -12.23
CA LYS A 666 -29.69 -5.93 -12.18
C LYS A 666 -31.19 -5.69 -12.01
N ARG A 667 -31.58 -4.54 -11.43
CA ARG A 667 -32.97 -4.07 -11.33
C ARG A 667 -33.44 -3.28 -12.55
N GLY A 668 -32.56 -2.96 -13.51
CA GLY A 668 -32.86 -2.05 -14.64
C GLY A 668 -32.83 -0.56 -14.28
N ASP A 669 -32.32 -0.21 -13.10
CA ASP A 669 -32.18 1.14 -12.57
C ASP A 669 -30.84 1.73 -13.02
N TYR A 670 -30.74 2.00 -14.32
CA TYR A 670 -29.48 2.39 -14.96
C TYR A 670 -29.05 3.82 -14.57
N GLU A 671 -29.99 4.73 -14.33
CA GLU A 671 -29.72 6.12 -13.93
C GLU A 671 -29.01 6.20 -12.56
N LYS A 672 -29.49 5.46 -11.55
CA LYS A 672 -28.82 5.38 -10.23
C LYS A 672 -27.41 4.81 -10.36
N GLY A 673 -27.25 3.76 -11.18
CA GLY A 673 -25.95 3.16 -11.43
C GLY A 673 -24.97 4.10 -12.15
N GLN A 674 -25.45 4.84 -13.16
CA GLN A 674 -24.67 5.83 -13.91
C GLN A 674 -24.15 6.95 -13.00
N SER A 675 -25.04 7.59 -12.22
CA SER A 675 -24.66 8.70 -11.35
C SER A 675 -23.55 8.31 -10.37
N ILE A 676 -23.65 7.13 -9.75
CA ILE A 676 -22.62 6.62 -8.83
C ILE A 676 -21.29 6.42 -9.54
N LEU A 677 -21.29 5.83 -10.74
CA LEU A 677 -20.07 5.60 -11.53
C LEU A 677 -19.41 6.91 -11.97
N GLU A 678 -20.21 7.88 -12.42
CA GLU A 678 -19.74 9.21 -12.79
C GLU A 678 -19.08 9.94 -11.62
N ASP A 679 -19.67 9.89 -10.43
CA ASP A 679 -19.07 10.47 -9.22
C ASP A 679 -17.77 9.75 -8.83
N MET A 680 -17.70 8.42 -8.99
CA MET A 680 -16.48 7.65 -8.73
C MET A 680 -15.34 8.06 -9.66
N VAL A 681 -15.56 8.13 -10.98
CA VAL A 681 -14.49 8.47 -11.94
C VAL A 681 -14.04 9.93 -11.86
N LYS A 682 -14.91 10.84 -11.39
CA LYS A 682 -14.57 12.25 -11.11
C LYS A 682 -13.83 12.45 -9.77
N SER A 683 -13.81 11.44 -8.89
CA SER A 683 -13.22 11.55 -7.55
C SER A 683 -11.75 11.14 -7.50
N HIS A 684 -10.89 11.94 -6.84
CA HIS A 684 -9.48 11.57 -6.58
C HIS A 684 -9.31 10.28 -5.76
N GLU A 685 -10.34 9.81 -5.06
CA GLU A 685 -10.31 8.56 -4.29
C GLU A 685 -10.48 7.31 -5.16
N HIS A 686 -11.09 7.42 -6.35
CA HIS A 686 -11.47 6.26 -7.18
C HIS A 686 -11.15 6.39 -8.67
N ASN A 687 -10.73 7.54 -9.18
CA ASN A 687 -10.31 7.73 -10.59
C ASN A 687 -9.17 6.78 -11.03
N HIS A 688 -8.33 6.30 -10.11
CA HIS A 688 -7.31 5.29 -10.37
C HIS A 688 -7.84 3.84 -10.43
N ARG A 689 -9.18 3.62 -10.43
CA ARG A 689 -9.82 2.29 -10.40
C ARG A 689 -10.41 1.94 -11.76
N LEU A 690 -10.07 0.75 -12.26
CA LEU A 690 -10.50 0.25 -13.56
C LEU A 690 -12.00 -0.09 -13.66
N GLU A 691 -12.58 -0.76 -12.66
CA GLU A 691 -13.95 -1.30 -12.80
C GLU A 691 -15.03 -0.22 -13.03
N PRO A 692 -15.00 0.95 -12.37
CA PRO A 692 -15.98 2.01 -12.63
C PRO A 692 -16.06 2.44 -14.11
N TYR A 693 -14.90 2.66 -14.75
CA TYR A 693 -14.85 2.98 -16.19
C TYR A 693 -15.37 1.82 -17.04
N ILE A 694 -15.03 0.56 -16.72
CA ILE A 694 -15.52 -0.60 -17.48
C ILE A 694 -17.05 -0.73 -17.41
N GLU A 695 -17.65 -0.57 -16.23
CA GLU A 695 -19.10 -0.64 -16.07
C GLU A 695 -19.80 0.54 -16.78
N LEU A 696 -19.19 1.74 -16.75
CA LEU A 696 -19.72 2.96 -17.39
C LEU A 696 -19.60 2.92 -18.93
N MET A 697 -18.47 2.46 -19.47
CA MET A 697 -18.28 2.19 -20.91
C MET A 697 -19.30 1.17 -21.40
N ASN A 698 -19.52 0.09 -20.64
CA ASN A 698 -20.50 -0.93 -21.01
C ASN A 698 -21.93 -0.39 -21.01
N LEU A 699 -22.31 0.41 -20.01
CA LEU A 699 -23.60 1.10 -19.99
C LEU A 699 -23.76 2.02 -21.20
N SER A 700 -22.78 2.89 -21.44
CA SER A 700 -22.81 3.87 -22.53
C SER A 700 -22.91 3.21 -23.91
N PHE A 701 -22.07 2.21 -24.18
CA PHE A 701 -21.98 1.54 -25.47
C PHE A 701 -23.14 0.56 -25.75
N ASN A 702 -23.62 -0.18 -24.74
CA ASN A 702 -24.61 -1.23 -24.96
C ASN A 702 -26.06 -0.82 -24.64
N HIS A 703 -26.27 0.23 -23.84
CA HIS A 703 -27.60 0.67 -23.42
C HIS A 703 -27.96 2.06 -23.92
N LEU A 704 -27.09 3.05 -23.69
CA LEU A 704 -27.33 4.43 -24.10
C LEU A 704 -27.09 4.62 -25.62
N LEU A 705 -26.25 3.76 -26.20
CA LEU A 705 -25.76 3.86 -27.59
C LEU A 705 -25.07 5.20 -27.89
N ASP A 706 -24.49 5.84 -26.86
CA ASP A 706 -23.75 7.09 -26.99
C ASP A 706 -22.26 6.82 -27.18
N TYR A 707 -21.87 6.75 -28.45
CA TYR A 707 -20.48 6.50 -28.85
C TYR A 707 -19.54 7.67 -28.52
N ASN A 708 -20.04 8.92 -28.50
CA ASN A 708 -19.20 10.07 -28.13
C ASN A 708 -18.92 10.07 -26.62
N TYR A 709 -19.93 9.76 -25.80
CA TYR A 709 -19.75 9.59 -24.37
C TYR A 709 -18.88 8.36 -24.06
N THR A 710 -19.04 7.25 -24.79
CA THR A 710 -18.15 6.09 -24.67
C THR A 710 -16.69 6.48 -24.93
N ILE A 711 -16.41 7.28 -25.97
CA ILE A 711 -15.05 7.79 -26.28
C ILE A 711 -14.51 8.65 -25.14
N SER A 712 -15.28 9.60 -24.60
CA SER A 712 -14.77 10.46 -23.52
C SER A 712 -14.54 9.71 -22.19
N ILE A 713 -15.30 8.64 -21.92
CA ILE A 713 -15.01 7.72 -20.82
C ILE A 713 -13.67 6.97 -21.08
N CYS A 714 -13.42 6.53 -22.32
CA CYS A 714 -12.15 5.88 -22.69
C CYS A 714 -10.96 6.84 -22.53
N GLU A 715 -11.08 8.06 -23.03
CA GLU A 715 -10.06 9.11 -22.92
C GLU A 715 -9.77 9.46 -21.46
N SER A 716 -10.82 9.66 -20.65
CA SER A 716 -10.68 9.92 -19.20
C SER A 716 -10.04 8.74 -18.46
N MET A 717 -10.31 7.49 -18.86
CA MET A 717 -9.66 6.33 -18.29
C MET A 717 -8.15 6.29 -18.62
N ILE A 718 -7.78 6.64 -19.85
CA ILE A 718 -6.38 6.74 -20.29
C ILE A 718 -5.66 7.85 -19.53
N GLU A 719 -6.30 9.02 -19.36
CA GLU A 719 -5.75 10.16 -18.62
C GLU A 719 -5.52 9.84 -17.13
N ASN A 720 -6.48 9.19 -16.46
CA ASN A 720 -6.42 8.94 -15.01
C ASN A 720 -5.63 7.68 -14.61
N ILE A 721 -5.50 6.68 -15.49
CA ILE A 721 -4.85 5.39 -15.17
C ILE A 721 -3.52 5.21 -15.94
N GLY A 722 -3.39 5.81 -17.13
CA GLY A 722 -2.17 5.75 -17.94
C GLY A 722 -1.67 4.33 -18.21
N LEU A 723 -0.35 4.13 -18.10
CA LEU A 723 0.32 2.84 -18.34
C LEU A 723 -0.16 1.70 -17.42
N GLY A 724 -0.79 2.01 -16.27
CA GLY A 724 -1.31 1.02 -15.34
C GLY A 724 -2.41 0.12 -15.91
N ILE A 725 -2.95 0.43 -17.09
CA ILE A 725 -3.91 -0.42 -17.82
C ILE A 725 -3.27 -1.76 -18.23
N GLN A 726 -1.98 -1.76 -18.61
CA GLN A 726 -1.25 -2.95 -19.09
C GLN A 726 -1.05 -4.02 -18.01
N ASP A 727 -1.05 -3.64 -16.72
CA ASP A 727 -1.02 -4.58 -15.59
C ASP A 727 -2.29 -5.46 -15.55
N PHE A 728 -3.37 -5.04 -16.20
CA PHE A 728 -4.63 -5.75 -16.30
C PHE A 728 -4.78 -6.49 -17.65
N LYS A 729 -3.80 -7.31 -18.02
CA LYS A 729 -3.72 -8.14 -19.27
C LYS A 729 -5.00 -8.88 -19.72
N ARG A 730 -6.00 -9.05 -18.84
CA ARG A 730 -7.30 -9.67 -19.16
C ARG A 730 -8.46 -8.70 -19.39
N LEU A 731 -8.23 -7.38 -19.34
CA LEU A 731 -9.27 -6.33 -19.44
C LEU A 731 -8.87 -5.14 -20.32
N GLU A 732 -7.60 -4.99 -20.70
CA GLU A 732 -7.12 -3.95 -21.62
C GLU A 732 -7.91 -3.90 -22.94
N HIS A 733 -8.18 -5.07 -23.54
CA HIS A 733 -9.00 -5.16 -24.76
C HIS A 733 -10.41 -4.60 -24.60
N VAL A 734 -10.97 -4.52 -23.38
CA VAL A 734 -12.30 -3.94 -23.15
C VAL A 734 -12.28 -2.46 -23.50
N LEU A 735 -11.29 -1.70 -23.01
CA LEU A 735 -11.10 -0.30 -23.36
C LEU A 735 -10.93 -0.13 -24.87
N ILE A 736 -9.98 -0.85 -25.46
CA ILE A 736 -9.61 -0.68 -26.87
C ILE A 736 -10.76 -1.09 -27.80
N SER A 737 -11.49 -2.17 -27.49
CA SER A 737 -12.68 -2.55 -28.25
C SER A 737 -13.74 -1.45 -28.18
N HIS A 738 -14.10 -0.98 -26.99
CA HIS A 738 -15.11 0.08 -26.84
C HIS A 738 -14.69 1.38 -27.54
N LEU A 739 -13.43 1.80 -27.41
CA LEU A 739 -12.89 2.99 -28.07
C LEU A 739 -12.94 2.87 -29.60
N THR A 740 -12.33 1.83 -30.18
CA THR A 740 -12.22 1.68 -31.63
C THR A 740 -13.56 1.39 -32.31
N LEU A 741 -14.46 0.64 -31.66
CA LEU A 741 -15.82 0.43 -32.16
C LEU A 741 -16.64 1.72 -32.10
N SER A 742 -16.51 2.51 -31.02
CA SER A 742 -17.20 3.81 -30.93
C SER A 742 -16.70 4.80 -31.98
N LEU A 743 -15.37 4.89 -32.18
CA LEU A 743 -14.74 5.66 -33.25
C LEU A 743 -15.25 5.23 -34.64
N SER A 744 -15.41 3.92 -34.86
CA SER A 744 -16.00 3.37 -36.09
C SER A 744 -17.46 3.80 -36.27
N LYS A 745 -18.29 3.72 -35.22
CA LYS A 745 -19.71 4.14 -35.27
C LYS A 745 -19.91 5.64 -35.51
N ILE A 746 -18.94 6.49 -35.17
CA ILE A 746 -18.93 7.93 -35.53
C ILE A 746 -18.18 8.24 -36.83
N GLY A 747 -17.79 7.23 -37.62
CA GLY A 747 -17.15 7.38 -38.94
C GLY A 747 -15.65 7.67 -38.94
N LYS A 748 -14.97 7.63 -37.79
CA LYS A 748 -13.51 7.84 -37.67
C LYS A 748 -12.70 6.56 -37.94
N PHE A 749 -12.96 5.91 -39.07
CA PHE A 749 -12.41 4.58 -39.38
C PHE A 749 -10.87 4.49 -39.33
N SER A 750 -10.16 5.47 -39.90
CA SER A 750 -8.68 5.47 -39.95
C SER A 750 -8.03 5.56 -38.55
N GLU A 751 -8.69 6.25 -37.61
CA GLU A 751 -8.24 6.35 -36.23
C GLU A 751 -8.46 5.03 -35.48
N ALA A 752 -9.67 4.46 -35.62
CA ALA A 752 -10.03 3.17 -35.05
C ALA A 752 -9.11 2.03 -35.54
N GLU A 753 -8.87 1.95 -36.85
CA GLU A 753 -8.04 0.94 -37.51
C GLU A 753 -6.57 1.04 -37.06
N LYS A 754 -6.02 2.26 -36.97
CA LYS A 754 -4.66 2.50 -36.47
C LYS A 754 -4.49 2.01 -35.03
N ILE A 755 -5.44 2.35 -34.14
CA ILE A 755 -5.40 1.94 -32.73
C ILE A 755 -5.52 0.42 -32.62
N ALA A 756 -6.51 -0.21 -33.25
CA ALA A 756 -6.71 -1.66 -33.18
C ALA A 756 -5.52 -2.44 -33.78
N THR A 757 -4.91 -1.94 -34.86
CA THR A 757 -3.70 -2.54 -35.46
C THR A 757 -2.51 -2.46 -34.51
N HIS A 758 -2.30 -1.32 -33.85
CA HIS A 758 -1.21 -1.15 -32.89
C HIS A 758 -1.31 -2.13 -31.72
N TYR A 759 -2.46 -2.22 -31.05
CA TYR A 759 -2.65 -3.16 -29.94
C TYR A 759 -2.63 -4.64 -30.38
N LYS A 760 -3.07 -4.96 -31.61
CA LYS A 760 -2.86 -6.28 -32.23
C LYS A 760 -1.38 -6.63 -32.38
N MET A 761 -0.54 -5.67 -32.76
CA MET A 761 0.91 -5.90 -32.91
C MET A 761 1.61 -6.11 -31.56
N GLU A 762 1.13 -5.47 -30.49
CA GLU A 762 1.69 -5.64 -29.14
C GLU A 762 1.20 -6.92 -28.44
N ASN A 763 -0.05 -7.33 -28.69
CA ASN A 763 -0.70 -8.49 -28.05
C ASN A 763 -1.32 -9.43 -29.11
N PRO A 764 -0.51 -10.08 -29.98
CA PRO A 764 -1.01 -10.85 -31.12
C PRO A 764 -1.86 -12.06 -30.71
N GLU A 765 -1.67 -12.62 -29.51
CA GLU A 765 -2.47 -13.73 -28.99
C GLU A 765 -3.92 -13.37 -28.65
N ASN A 766 -4.25 -12.08 -28.57
CA ASN A 766 -5.60 -11.62 -28.19
C ASN A 766 -6.47 -11.33 -29.41
N ASN A 767 -7.36 -12.28 -29.70
CA ASN A 767 -8.23 -12.24 -30.87
C ASN A 767 -9.36 -11.20 -30.84
N GLU A 768 -9.63 -10.52 -29.73
CA GLU A 768 -10.59 -9.41 -29.73
C GLU A 768 -10.16 -8.30 -30.71
N TYR A 769 -8.86 -8.01 -30.84
CA TYR A 769 -8.37 -7.00 -31.80
C TYR A 769 -8.60 -7.40 -33.27
N ASN A 770 -8.50 -8.70 -33.59
CA ASN A 770 -8.85 -9.24 -34.91
C ASN A 770 -10.33 -9.05 -35.23
N LEU A 771 -11.20 -9.27 -34.23
CA LEU A 771 -12.64 -9.04 -34.36
C LEU A 771 -12.96 -7.53 -34.46
N CYS A 772 -12.25 -6.66 -33.75
CA CYS A 772 -12.42 -5.21 -33.86
C CYS A 772 -12.04 -4.72 -35.25
N LEU A 773 -10.89 -5.13 -35.79
CA LEU A 773 -10.49 -4.81 -37.17
C LEU A 773 -11.50 -5.35 -38.20
N SER A 774 -12.01 -6.57 -37.99
CA SER A 774 -13.09 -7.14 -38.82
C SER A 774 -14.33 -6.25 -38.83
N GLN A 775 -14.77 -5.82 -37.64
CA GLN A 775 -15.94 -4.96 -37.46
C GLN A 775 -15.73 -3.54 -38.02
N ILE A 776 -14.55 -2.94 -37.84
CA ILE A 776 -14.20 -1.61 -38.37
C ILE A 776 -14.16 -1.62 -39.90
N SER A 777 -13.52 -2.61 -40.52
CA SER A 777 -13.46 -2.74 -41.97
C SER A 777 -14.85 -2.95 -42.59
N ARG A 778 -15.75 -3.68 -41.91
CA ARG A 778 -17.13 -3.84 -42.37
C ARG A 778 -17.95 -2.56 -42.20
N ASP A 779 -17.84 -1.85 -41.08
CA ASP A 779 -18.48 -0.53 -40.89
C ASP A 779 -18.00 0.51 -41.92
N ARG A 780 -16.76 0.37 -42.41
CA ARG A 780 -16.17 1.16 -43.52
C ARG A 780 -16.63 0.71 -44.92
N GLY A 781 -17.25 -0.47 -45.04
CA GLY A 781 -17.71 -1.07 -46.30
C GLY A 781 -16.70 -1.96 -47.04
N SER A 782 -15.57 -2.34 -46.42
CA SER A 782 -14.62 -3.31 -46.99
C SER A 782 -14.83 -4.71 -46.42
N ASN A 783 -15.78 -5.44 -47.00
CA ASN A 783 -16.13 -6.78 -46.50
C ASN A 783 -15.02 -7.81 -46.71
N LEU A 784 -14.18 -7.68 -47.75
CA LEU A 784 -13.03 -8.57 -47.96
C LEU A 784 -12.00 -8.44 -46.83
N ASP A 785 -11.66 -7.21 -46.45
CA ASP A 785 -10.74 -6.95 -45.33
C ASP A 785 -11.37 -7.38 -44.01
N ALA A 786 -12.67 -7.16 -43.84
CA ALA A 786 -13.42 -7.65 -42.69
C ALA A 786 -13.33 -9.18 -42.54
N PHE A 787 -13.51 -9.92 -43.64
CA PHE A 787 -13.38 -11.37 -43.69
C PHE A 787 -11.94 -11.84 -43.42
N ASN A 788 -10.94 -11.18 -44.01
CA ASN A 788 -9.54 -11.50 -43.78
C ASN A 788 -9.13 -11.29 -42.31
N HIS A 789 -9.60 -10.21 -41.66
CA HIS A 789 -9.37 -9.99 -40.23
C HIS A 789 -10.06 -11.05 -39.36
N PHE A 790 -11.30 -11.44 -39.70
CA PHE A 790 -11.99 -12.56 -39.06
C PHE A 790 -11.18 -13.87 -39.17
N LEU A 791 -10.68 -14.21 -40.36
CA LEU A 791 -9.83 -15.39 -40.55
C LEU A 791 -8.54 -15.32 -39.72
N SER A 792 -7.93 -14.13 -39.62
CA SER A 792 -6.67 -13.98 -38.87
C SER A 792 -6.76 -14.26 -37.37
N MET A 793 -7.97 -14.47 -36.82
CA MET A 793 -8.12 -14.98 -35.46
C MET A 793 -7.63 -16.43 -35.30
N TYR A 794 -7.55 -17.19 -36.40
CA TYR A 794 -7.16 -18.61 -36.38
C TYR A 794 -5.66 -18.84 -36.65
N ASP A 795 -4.94 -17.81 -37.11
CA ASP A 795 -3.53 -17.91 -37.49
C ASP A 795 -2.57 -18.04 -36.29
N ASN A 796 -2.96 -17.50 -35.13
CA ASN A 796 -2.07 -17.33 -33.96
C ASN A 796 -2.03 -18.54 -33.01
N PHE A 797 -2.49 -19.71 -33.45
CA PHE A 797 -2.57 -20.91 -32.61
C PHE A 797 -1.46 -21.91 -32.89
N SER A 798 -0.93 -22.52 -31.83
CA SER A 798 0.09 -23.59 -31.91
C SER A 798 -0.39 -24.86 -32.63
N THR A 799 -1.69 -24.97 -32.90
CA THR A 799 -2.30 -26.08 -33.62
C THR A 799 -2.80 -25.55 -34.96
N GLU A 800 -2.32 -26.12 -36.07
CA GLU A 800 -2.84 -25.83 -37.41
C GLU A 800 -4.35 -26.15 -37.47
N LEU A 801 -5.19 -25.11 -37.46
CA LEU A 801 -6.63 -25.24 -37.68
C LEU A 801 -6.95 -25.27 -39.18
N THR A 802 -7.96 -26.04 -39.56
CA THR A 802 -8.44 -26.08 -40.95
C THR A 802 -9.02 -24.71 -41.35
N PRO A 803 -8.54 -24.06 -42.43
CA PRO A 803 -9.01 -22.74 -42.82
C PRO A 803 -10.53 -22.66 -43.10
N ILE A 804 -11.14 -21.57 -42.66
CA ILE A 804 -12.54 -21.21 -42.96
C ILE A 804 -12.61 -20.46 -44.29
N SER A 805 -13.74 -20.61 -44.99
CA SER A 805 -14.06 -19.96 -46.26
C SER A 805 -15.53 -19.51 -46.24
N THR A 806 -15.92 -18.62 -47.15
CA THR A 806 -17.30 -18.13 -47.27
C THR A 806 -17.82 -18.34 -48.70
N LYS A 807 -19.07 -18.78 -48.81
CA LYS A 807 -19.78 -18.92 -50.08
C LYS A 807 -20.33 -17.58 -50.59
N SER A 808 -20.33 -16.54 -49.76
CA SER A 808 -20.83 -15.23 -50.13
C SER A 808 -19.86 -14.50 -51.05
N LYS A 809 -20.36 -13.97 -52.17
CA LYS A 809 -19.62 -13.04 -53.04
C LYS A 809 -19.24 -11.74 -52.31
N GLU A 810 -19.98 -11.39 -51.27
CA GLU A 810 -19.79 -10.21 -50.44
C GLU A 810 -18.93 -10.51 -49.20
N HIS A 811 -18.31 -11.70 -49.12
CA HIS A 811 -17.43 -12.13 -48.03
C HIS A 811 -18.08 -12.12 -46.64
N SER A 812 -19.40 -12.33 -46.57
CA SER A 812 -20.17 -12.43 -45.33
C SER A 812 -19.61 -13.52 -44.38
N ILE A 813 -19.62 -13.20 -43.08
CA ILE A 813 -19.32 -14.11 -41.95
C ILE A 813 -20.58 -14.61 -41.24
N SER A 814 -21.77 -14.27 -41.74
CA SER A 814 -23.04 -14.81 -41.25
C SER A 814 -23.06 -16.34 -41.45
N VAL A 815 -23.67 -17.07 -40.50
CA VAL A 815 -23.53 -18.53 -40.34
C VAL A 815 -23.86 -19.32 -41.61
N GLU A 816 -24.82 -18.84 -42.41
CA GLU A 816 -25.33 -19.46 -43.63
C GLU A 816 -24.33 -19.46 -44.80
N TYR A 817 -23.32 -18.58 -44.77
CA TYR A 817 -22.30 -18.50 -45.80
C TYR A 817 -20.99 -19.20 -45.41
N LEU A 818 -20.74 -19.40 -44.12
CA LEU A 818 -19.52 -20.03 -43.63
C LEU A 818 -19.43 -21.50 -44.05
N HIS A 819 -18.27 -21.89 -44.56
CA HIS A 819 -17.96 -23.28 -44.88
C HIS A 819 -16.46 -23.55 -44.77
N HIS A 820 -16.09 -24.82 -44.85
CA HIS A 820 -14.70 -25.23 -44.99
C HIS A 820 -14.69 -26.55 -45.78
N SER A 821 -13.51 -27.06 -46.10
CA SER A 821 -13.35 -28.46 -46.51
C SER A 821 -12.17 -29.04 -45.75
N SER A 822 -12.42 -29.96 -44.81
CA SER A 822 -11.32 -30.65 -44.14
C SER A 822 -10.68 -31.63 -45.12
N LYS A 823 -9.33 -31.63 -45.14
CA LYS A 823 -8.51 -32.50 -46.00
C LYS A 823 -7.71 -33.53 -45.21
N LYS A 824 -7.75 -33.47 -43.87
CA LYS A 824 -7.07 -34.38 -42.94
C LYS A 824 -8.13 -34.95 -42.00
N PHE A 825 -8.47 -36.21 -42.16
CA PHE A 825 -9.48 -36.90 -41.36
C PHE A 825 -8.86 -37.74 -40.25
N VAL A 826 -9.60 -37.89 -39.15
CA VAL A 826 -9.26 -38.78 -38.03
C VAL A 826 -10.43 -39.73 -37.83
N ASP A 827 -10.24 -40.97 -38.28
CA ASP A 827 -11.22 -42.06 -38.20
C ASP A 827 -11.01 -42.96 -36.97
N ASP A 828 -9.81 -42.94 -36.38
CA ASP A 828 -9.46 -43.67 -35.16
C ASP A 828 -9.82 -42.86 -33.89
N GLY A 829 -10.18 -43.58 -32.83
CA GLY A 829 -10.69 -43.03 -31.58
C GLY A 829 -12.13 -43.43 -31.26
N PRO A 830 -12.66 -43.04 -30.09
CA PRO A 830 -13.97 -43.47 -29.60
C PRO A 830 -15.16 -42.74 -30.23
N LEU A 831 -16.31 -43.41 -30.31
CA LEU A 831 -17.55 -42.83 -30.84
C LEU A 831 -18.00 -41.60 -30.02
N VAL A 832 -18.32 -40.51 -30.72
CA VAL A 832 -18.96 -39.31 -30.17
C VAL A 832 -20.43 -39.26 -30.61
N SER A 833 -21.36 -39.06 -29.68
CA SER A 833 -22.75 -38.72 -30.01
C SER A 833 -22.93 -37.21 -29.95
N VAL A 834 -23.08 -36.57 -31.11
CA VAL A 834 -23.46 -35.15 -31.20
C VAL A 834 -24.98 -35.04 -31.15
N ILE A 835 -25.50 -34.29 -30.19
CA ILE A 835 -26.93 -34.07 -30.01
C ILE A 835 -27.27 -32.65 -30.46
N MET A 836 -28.16 -32.55 -31.43
CA MET A 836 -28.72 -31.30 -31.94
C MET A 836 -30.22 -31.28 -31.71
N THR A 837 -30.76 -30.16 -31.23
CA THR A 837 -32.21 -29.99 -31.04
C THR A 837 -32.73 -28.92 -31.96
N ALA A 838 -33.87 -29.20 -32.60
CA ALA A 838 -34.49 -28.31 -33.58
C ALA A 838 -35.95 -28.02 -33.21
N TYR A 839 -36.35 -26.75 -33.33
CA TYR A 839 -37.74 -26.32 -33.30
C TYR A 839 -37.90 -25.14 -34.26
N GLN A 840 -38.75 -25.28 -35.28
CA GLN A 840 -38.95 -24.26 -36.33
C GLN A 840 -37.62 -23.80 -37.00
N ALA A 841 -36.70 -24.74 -37.20
CA ALA A 841 -35.31 -24.46 -37.60
C ALA A 841 -35.06 -24.54 -39.11
N THR A 842 -36.10 -24.60 -39.94
CA THR A 842 -36.05 -24.87 -41.39
C THR A 842 -34.97 -24.08 -42.15
N GLU A 843 -34.69 -22.83 -41.79
CA GLU A 843 -33.72 -21.98 -42.51
C GLU A 843 -32.25 -22.34 -42.30
N LEU A 844 -31.86 -22.74 -41.08
CA LEU A 844 -30.46 -22.93 -40.69
C LEU A 844 -30.08 -24.38 -40.36
N ILE A 845 -31.06 -25.27 -40.17
CA ILE A 845 -30.82 -26.66 -39.78
C ILE A 845 -29.89 -27.41 -40.75
N GLU A 846 -29.97 -27.16 -42.06
CA GLU A 846 -29.07 -27.77 -43.04
C GLU A 846 -27.63 -27.25 -42.90
N ILE A 847 -27.42 -25.97 -42.56
CA ILE A 847 -26.09 -25.39 -42.33
C ILE A 847 -25.47 -25.95 -41.05
N ALA A 848 -26.24 -25.96 -39.95
CA ALA A 848 -25.79 -26.52 -38.68
C ALA A 848 -25.42 -28.01 -38.82
N ILE A 849 -26.31 -28.84 -39.40
CA ILE A 849 -26.05 -30.26 -39.68
C ILE A 849 -24.78 -30.40 -40.53
N ASN A 850 -24.67 -29.69 -41.65
CA ASN A 850 -23.48 -29.79 -42.51
C ASN A 850 -22.18 -29.39 -41.81
N SER A 851 -22.20 -28.43 -40.87
CA SER A 851 -21.01 -28.06 -40.09
C SER A 851 -20.53 -29.18 -39.14
N ILE A 852 -21.45 -30.06 -38.71
CA ILE A 852 -21.13 -31.29 -37.98
C ILE A 852 -20.72 -32.42 -38.94
N LEU A 853 -21.44 -32.63 -40.05
CA LEU A 853 -21.11 -33.69 -41.03
C LEU A 853 -19.69 -33.55 -41.62
N ASN A 854 -19.16 -32.33 -41.67
CA ASN A 854 -17.84 -32.00 -42.20
C ASN A 854 -16.72 -31.95 -41.13
N GLN A 855 -16.96 -32.32 -39.87
CA GLN A 855 -15.90 -32.41 -38.84
C GLN A 855 -14.73 -33.30 -39.31
N SER A 856 -13.52 -32.93 -38.92
CA SER A 856 -12.28 -33.65 -39.25
C SER A 856 -12.18 -34.96 -38.47
N TYR A 857 -12.74 -35.01 -37.26
CA TYR A 857 -13.03 -36.25 -36.54
C TYR A 857 -14.26 -36.95 -37.16
N ARG A 858 -14.13 -38.23 -37.50
CA ARG A 858 -15.13 -38.95 -38.31
C ARG A 858 -15.97 -39.97 -37.55
N ASN A 859 -15.45 -40.51 -36.44
CA ASN A 859 -16.17 -41.50 -35.64
C ASN A 859 -17.23 -40.86 -34.73
N PHE A 860 -18.32 -40.37 -35.33
CA PHE A 860 -19.45 -39.79 -34.61
C PHE A 860 -20.81 -40.18 -35.20
N GLU A 861 -21.83 -40.15 -34.36
CA GLU A 861 -23.25 -40.13 -34.74
C GLU A 861 -23.84 -38.75 -34.43
N LEU A 862 -24.76 -38.27 -35.28
CA LEU A 862 -25.46 -37.00 -35.12
C LEU A 862 -26.94 -37.28 -34.86
N ILE A 863 -27.37 -37.16 -33.62
CA ILE A 863 -28.75 -37.34 -33.19
C ILE A 863 -29.44 -35.98 -33.27
N VAL A 864 -30.39 -35.83 -34.20
CA VAL A 864 -31.14 -34.59 -34.39
C VAL A 864 -32.56 -34.80 -33.87
N VAL A 865 -32.90 -34.10 -32.78
CA VAL A 865 -34.19 -34.23 -32.08
C VAL A 865 -35.07 -33.03 -32.43
N ASP A 866 -36.12 -33.27 -33.22
CA ASP A 866 -37.19 -32.32 -33.50
C ASP A 866 -38.16 -32.25 -32.32
N ASP A 867 -38.25 -31.08 -31.69
CA ASP A 867 -39.07 -30.77 -30.52
C ASP A 867 -40.53 -30.47 -30.92
N ALA A 868 -41.09 -31.38 -31.71
CA ALA A 868 -42.43 -31.29 -32.32
C ALA A 868 -42.63 -30.01 -33.16
N SER A 869 -41.74 -29.75 -34.13
CA SER A 869 -41.88 -28.56 -34.98
C SER A 869 -43.20 -28.55 -35.77
N PRO A 870 -43.92 -27.42 -35.84
CA PRO A 870 -45.13 -27.27 -36.65
C PRO A 870 -44.85 -27.03 -38.15
N ASP A 871 -43.60 -26.76 -38.53
CA ASP A 871 -43.18 -26.51 -39.91
C ASP A 871 -42.56 -27.77 -40.56
N ASN A 872 -41.81 -27.59 -41.65
CA ASN A 872 -41.18 -28.68 -42.38
C ASN A 872 -39.83 -29.15 -41.80
N THR A 873 -39.41 -28.65 -40.63
CA THR A 873 -38.08 -28.92 -40.04
C THR A 873 -37.76 -30.42 -40.01
N PHE A 874 -38.66 -31.25 -39.49
CA PHE A 874 -38.44 -32.71 -39.41
C PHE A 874 -38.28 -33.37 -40.77
N GLN A 875 -39.08 -32.97 -41.77
CA GLN A 875 -39.03 -33.49 -43.13
C GLN A 875 -37.70 -33.14 -43.82
N TYR A 876 -37.09 -31.98 -43.50
CA TYR A 876 -35.74 -31.66 -43.96
C TYR A 876 -34.68 -32.54 -43.29
N ILE A 877 -34.77 -32.75 -41.98
CA ILE A 877 -33.85 -33.63 -41.24
C ILE A 877 -33.92 -35.08 -41.79
N GLN A 878 -35.12 -35.60 -42.07
CA GLN A 878 -35.29 -36.93 -42.68
C GLN A 878 -34.59 -37.04 -44.05
N LYS A 879 -34.78 -36.05 -44.94
CA LYS A 879 -34.11 -35.99 -46.25
C LYS A 879 -32.58 -35.87 -46.19
N LEU A 880 -32.05 -35.36 -45.07
CA LEU A 880 -30.60 -35.35 -44.84
C LEU A 880 -30.13 -36.73 -44.34
N ALA A 881 -30.90 -37.40 -43.47
CA ALA A 881 -30.59 -38.74 -43.00
C ALA A 881 -30.64 -39.83 -44.09
N GLU A 882 -31.46 -39.63 -45.13
CA GLU A 882 -31.44 -40.44 -46.36
C GLU A 882 -30.12 -40.33 -47.14
N LYS A 883 -29.34 -39.26 -46.93
CA LYS A 883 -28.08 -38.98 -47.65
C LYS A 883 -26.82 -39.32 -46.84
N ASP A 884 -26.87 -39.24 -45.51
CA ASP A 884 -25.74 -39.54 -44.63
C ASP A 884 -26.20 -40.38 -43.43
N SER A 885 -25.74 -41.63 -43.39
CA SER A 885 -26.14 -42.64 -42.40
C SER A 885 -25.67 -42.36 -40.97
N ARG A 886 -24.89 -41.30 -40.75
CA ARG A 886 -24.52 -40.82 -39.41
C ARG A 886 -25.62 -40.01 -38.74
N ILE A 887 -26.65 -39.58 -39.48
CA ILE A 887 -27.74 -38.77 -38.95
C ILE A 887 -28.87 -39.67 -38.44
N PHE A 888 -29.25 -39.49 -37.18
CA PHE A 888 -30.34 -40.19 -36.52
C PHE A 888 -31.48 -39.21 -36.20
N PRO A 889 -32.48 -39.08 -37.10
CA PRO A 889 -33.63 -38.22 -36.88
C PRO A 889 -34.54 -38.79 -35.79
N VAL A 890 -34.91 -37.95 -34.83
CA VAL A 890 -35.86 -38.26 -33.76
C VAL A 890 -36.92 -37.15 -33.73
N ARG A 891 -38.19 -37.50 -33.60
CA ARG A 891 -39.27 -36.52 -33.37
C ARG A 891 -39.92 -36.77 -32.03
N LEU A 892 -40.23 -35.71 -31.29
CA LEU A 892 -41.05 -35.77 -30.09
C LEU A 892 -42.54 -35.65 -30.44
N GLU A 893 -43.40 -36.18 -29.57
CA GLU A 893 -44.86 -36.11 -29.74
C GLU A 893 -45.42 -34.72 -29.41
N GLU A 894 -44.75 -33.99 -28.52
CA GLU A 894 -45.13 -32.65 -28.03
C GLU A 894 -43.89 -31.76 -27.82
N ASN A 895 -44.09 -30.44 -27.76
CA ASN A 895 -43.02 -29.46 -27.57
C ASN A 895 -42.62 -29.34 -26.09
N GLY A 896 -41.54 -30.02 -25.71
CA GLY A 896 -40.97 -29.99 -24.36
C GLY A 896 -39.82 -28.99 -24.19
N GLY A 897 -39.39 -28.30 -25.24
CA GLY A 897 -38.25 -27.39 -25.20
C GLY A 897 -36.89 -28.10 -25.34
N THR A 898 -35.87 -27.31 -25.67
CA THR A 898 -34.52 -27.81 -26.03
C THR A 898 -33.91 -28.79 -25.02
N TYR A 899 -34.12 -28.63 -23.71
CA TYR A 899 -33.48 -29.52 -22.73
C TYR A 899 -34.19 -30.86 -22.56
N VAL A 900 -35.51 -30.93 -22.74
CA VAL A 900 -36.25 -32.20 -22.87
C VAL A 900 -35.80 -32.94 -24.14
N ALA A 901 -35.65 -32.21 -25.25
CA ALA A 901 -35.11 -32.77 -26.49
C ALA A 901 -33.64 -33.23 -26.35
N LYS A 902 -32.77 -32.47 -25.66
CA LYS A 902 -31.38 -32.87 -25.35
C LYS A 902 -31.35 -34.15 -24.51
N ASN A 903 -32.24 -34.30 -23.52
CA ASN A 903 -32.37 -35.52 -22.72
C ASN A 903 -32.82 -36.74 -23.55
N GLN A 904 -33.78 -36.57 -24.45
CA GLN A 904 -34.18 -37.60 -25.41
C GLN A 904 -33.03 -37.99 -26.36
N GLY A 905 -32.14 -37.05 -26.70
CA GLY A 905 -30.88 -37.33 -27.37
C GLY A 905 -29.90 -38.14 -26.52
N ILE A 906 -29.69 -37.76 -25.24
CA ILE A 906 -28.78 -38.46 -24.31
C ILE A 906 -29.20 -39.91 -24.11
N LEU A 907 -30.51 -40.20 -23.99
CA LEU A 907 -31.03 -41.56 -23.90
C LEU A 907 -30.70 -42.44 -25.11
N ARG A 908 -30.52 -41.85 -26.29
CA ARG A 908 -30.22 -42.55 -27.56
C ARG A 908 -28.73 -42.57 -27.90
N ALA A 909 -27.92 -41.78 -27.21
CA ALA A 909 -26.48 -41.67 -27.43
C ALA A 909 -25.73 -42.96 -27.07
N LYS A 910 -24.98 -43.49 -28.04
CA LYS A 910 -24.14 -44.70 -27.93
C LYS A 910 -22.65 -44.38 -27.71
N GLY A 911 -22.24 -43.13 -27.94
CA GLY A 911 -20.85 -42.71 -27.85
C GLY A 911 -20.24 -42.84 -26.45
N LYS A 912 -18.91 -43.00 -26.40
CA LYS A 912 -18.12 -42.78 -25.17
C LYS A 912 -18.30 -41.34 -24.68
N TYR A 913 -18.41 -40.43 -25.65
CA TYR A 913 -18.62 -39.00 -25.45
C TYR A 913 -19.97 -38.54 -25.97
N VAL A 914 -20.58 -37.60 -25.26
CA VAL A 914 -21.72 -36.81 -25.72
C VAL A 914 -21.24 -35.38 -25.92
N ALA A 915 -21.66 -34.74 -27.01
CA ALA A 915 -21.46 -33.32 -27.28
C ALA A 915 -22.77 -32.68 -27.76
N PHE A 916 -22.90 -31.36 -27.64
CA PHE A 916 -24.07 -30.63 -28.15
C PHE A 916 -23.69 -29.60 -29.22
N HIS A 917 -24.70 -29.26 -30.03
CA HIS A 917 -24.68 -28.17 -30.99
C HIS A 917 -26.12 -27.66 -31.21
N ASP A 918 -26.33 -26.35 -31.34
CA ASP A 918 -27.67 -25.80 -31.59
C ASP A 918 -27.97 -25.72 -33.11
N SER A 919 -29.25 -25.73 -33.48
CA SER A 919 -29.71 -25.91 -34.88
C SER A 919 -29.49 -24.71 -35.81
N ASP A 920 -29.08 -23.57 -35.27
CA ASP A 920 -28.85 -22.29 -35.93
C ASP A 920 -27.38 -21.84 -35.93
N ASP A 921 -26.50 -22.59 -35.28
CA ASP A 921 -25.08 -22.24 -35.11
C ASP A 921 -24.18 -22.93 -36.16
N TRP A 922 -23.04 -22.31 -36.48
CA TRP A 922 -22.00 -22.91 -37.33
C TRP A 922 -20.83 -23.44 -36.50
N CYS A 923 -20.39 -24.67 -36.77
CA CYS A 923 -19.29 -25.34 -36.06
C CYS A 923 -18.01 -25.45 -36.90
N HIS A 924 -16.85 -25.11 -36.32
CA HIS A 924 -15.54 -25.34 -36.93
C HIS A 924 -15.19 -26.83 -36.91
N CYS A 925 -14.70 -27.38 -38.03
CA CYS A 925 -14.47 -28.82 -38.19
C CYS A 925 -13.49 -29.52 -37.25
N ASP A 926 -12.55 -28.79 -36.64
CA ASP A 926 -11.58 -29.38 -35.72
C ASP A 926 -12.09 -29.42 -34.28
N LYS A 927 -13.31 -28.92 -34.00
CA LYS A 927 -13.93 -28.91 -32.67
C LYS A 927 -13.98 -30.30 -32.04
N LEU A 928 -14.58 -31.28 -32.73
CA LEU A 928 -14.71 -32.63 -32.17
C LEU A 928 -13.34 -33.27 -31.92
N LYS A 929 -12.40 -33.12 -32.87
CA LYS A 929 -11.04 -33.64 -32.76
C LYS A 929 -10.33 -33.10 -31.52
N LEU A 930 -10.33 -31.78 -31.34
CA LEU A 930 -9.65 -31.10 -30.23
C LEU A 930 -10.27 -31.42 -28.87
N GLN A 931 -11.59 -31.60 -28.79
CA GLN A 931 -12.27 -32.02 -27.57
C GLN A 931 -11.99 -33.48 -27.21
N VAL A 932 -12.02 -34.40 -28.19
CA VAL A 932 -11.68 -35.82 -28.00
C VAL A 932 -10.21 -35.97 -27.58
N GLU A 933 -9.28 -35.32 -28.27
CA GLU A 933 -7.85 -35.32 -27.93
C GLU A 933 -7.63 -34.89 -26.48
N ARG A 934 -8.33 -33.85 -26.03
CA ARG A 934 -8.19 -33.35 -24.65
C ARG A 934 -8.76 -34.30 -23.60
N LEU A 935 -9.82 -35.04 -23.93
CA LEU A 935 -10.41 -36.05 -23.03
C LEU A 935 -9.58 -37.34 -23.02
N GLU A 936 -9.07 -37.84 -24.15
CA GLU A 936 -8.19 -39.02 -24.14
C GLU A 936 -6.86 -38.74 -23.43
N ASN A 937 -6.31 -37.53 -23.52
CA ASN A 937 -5.06 -37.15 -22.85
C ASN A 937 -5.17 -36.91 -21.33
N SER A 938 -6.37 -37.00 -20.73
CA SER A 938 -6.52 -36.85 -19.26
C SER A 938 -7.75 -37.56 -18.70
N GLU A 939 -7.52 -38.61 -17.90
CA GLU A 939 -8.58 -39.36 -17.21
C GLU A 939 -9.35 -38.53 -16.19
N ASN A 940 -8.69 -37.55 -15.55
CA ASN A 940 -9.28 -36.67 -14.54
C ASN A 940 -10.26 -35.63 -15.12
N ILE A 941 -10.24 -35.39 -16.44
CA ILE A 941 -11.16 -34.47 -17.09
C ILE A 941 -12.41 -35.23 -17.53
N LEU A 942 -13.57 -34.80 -17.05
CA LEU A 942 -14.89 -35.36 -17.38
C LEU A 942 -15.56 -34.62 -18.53
N GLY A 943 -15.24 -33.35 -18.75
CA GLY A 943 -15.81 -32.54 -19.83
C GLY A 943 -14.89 -31.46 -20.39
N VAL A 944 -15.16 -31.02 -21.62
CA VAL A 944 -14.39 -29.99 -22.33
C VAL A 944 -15.34 -29.04 -23.04
N SER A 945 -15.12 -27.73 -22.88
CA SER A 945 -15.85 -26.64 -23.55
C SER A 945 -14.93 -25.83 -24.48
N THR A 946 -15.51 -25.05 -25.38
CA THR A 946 -14.85 -24.15 -26.33
C THR A 946 -15.43 -22.73 -26.21
N SER A 947 -14.86 -21.77 -26.95
CA SER A 947 -15.43 -20.43 -27.10
C SER A 947 -16.32 -20.31 -28.34
N TYR A 948 -17.12 -19.24 -28.35
CA TYR A 948 -17.93 -18.79 -29.48
C TYR A 948 -17.89 -17.27 -29.62
N ILE A 949 -18.24 -16.78 -30.82
CA ILE A 949 -18.67 -15.41 -31.04
C ILE A 949 -20.14 -15.41 -31.48
N ARG A 950 -20.77 -14.24 -31.46
CA ARG A 950 -22.14 -14.03 -31.96
C ARG A 950 -22.14 -13.10 -33.15
N VAL A 951 -22.84 -13.50 -34.21
CA VAL A 951 -22.91 -12.79 -35.49
C VAL A 951 -24.38 -12.72 -35.93
N ASP A 952 -24.87 -11.53 -36.28
CA ASP A 952 -26.21 -11.35 -36.85
C ASP A 952 -26.26 -11.62 -38.36
N GLU A 953 -27.45 -11.62 -38.96
CA GLU A 953 -27.64 -11.86 -40.40
C GLU A 953 -26.85 -10.88 -41.29
N ASN A 954 -26.54 -9.68 -40.80
CA ASN A 954 -25.80 -8.64 -41.50
C ASN A 954 -24.28 -8.71 -41.25
N SER A 955 -23.79 -9.81 -40.69
CA SER A 955 -22.39 -10.01 -40.27
C SER A 955 -21.90 -9.08 -39.14
N ASN A 956 -22.78 -8.43 -38.36
CA ASN A 956 -22.35 -7.68 -37.18
C ASN A 956 -21.90 -8.62 -36.07
N ILE A 957 -20.68 -8.40 -35.56
CA ILE A 957 -20.14 -9.11 -34.40
C ILE A 957 -20.71 -8.46 -33.12
N ILE A 958 -21.31 -9.27 -32.23
CA ILE A 958 -21.98 -8.77 -31.02
C ILE A 958 -21.04 -8.71 -29.81
N TYR A 959 -20.59 -7.50 -29.49
CA TYR A 959 -19.85 -7.17 -28.27
C TYR A 959 -20.81 -6.90 -27.10
N ARG A 960 -20.51 -7.43 -25.90
CA ARG A 960 -21.20 -7.08 -24.62
C ARG A 960 -20.32 -7.41 -23.42
N GLY A 961 -20.20 -6.51 -22.45
CA GLY A 961 -19.51 -6.77 -21.17
C GLY A 961 -17.99 -6.74 -21.32
N LYS A 962 -17.40 -7.88 -21.71
CA LYS A 962 -15.94 -8.05 -21.80
C LYS A 962 -15.40 -8.15 -23.23
N GLY A 963 -16.25 -8.34 -24.24
CA GLY A 963 -15.80 -8.51 -25.62
C GLY A 963 -16.84 -9.21 -26.49
N ALA A 964 -16.39 -9.69 -27.64
CA ALA A 964 -17.16 -10.55 -28.54
C ALA A 964 -16.99 -12.04 -28.23
N ILE A 965 -15.80 -12.47 -27.80
CA ILE A 965 -15.47 -13.87 -27.50
C ILE A 965 -16.07 -14.27 -26.16
N ARG A 966 -16.79 -15.40 -26.13
CA ARG A 966 -17.48 -15.91 -24.95
C ARG A 966 -17.24 -17.40 -24.78
N HIS A 967 -17.31 -17.86 -23.54
CA HIS A 967 -17.38 -19.28 -23.21
C HIS A 967 -18.74 -19.86 -23.64
N ALA A 968 -18.74 -20.94 -24.43
CA ALA A 968 -19.95 -21.57 -24.97
C ALA A 968 -20.37 -22.77 -24.11
N CYS A 969 -21.31 -22.61 -23.17
CA CYS A 969 -21.82 -23.75 -22.40
C CYS A 969 -22.40 -24.85 -23.31
N ILE A 970 -23.05 -24.46 -24.42
CA ILE A 970 -23.53 -25.36 -25.48
C ILE A 970 -22.43 -26.25 -26.09
N SER A 971 -21.18 -25.81 -26.09
CA SER A 971 -20.09 -26.57 -26.73
C SER A 971 -19.68 -27.83 -25.97
N LEU A 972 -20.15 -28.01 -24.74
CA LEU A 972 -19.71 -29.05 -23.79
C LEU A 972 -19.73 -30.45 -24.42
N MET A 973 -18.55 -31.07 -24.48
CA MET A 973 -18.38 -32.51 -24.71
C MET A 973 -18.01 -33.18 -23.38
N PHE A 974 -18.57 -34.34 -23.05
CA PHE A 974 -18.31 -35.01 -21.77
C PHE A 974 -18.36 -36.55 -21.84
N ARG A 975 -17.73 -37.22 -20.87
CA ARG A 975 -17.73 -38.69 -20.69
C ARG A 975 -19.13 -39.19 -20.32
N ARG A 976 -19.83 -39.81 -21.29
CA ARG A 976 -21.27 -40.17 -21.19
C ARG A 976 -21.58 -40.96 -19.92
N GLU A 977 -20.91 -42.09 -19.72
CA GLU A 977 -21.23 -43.05 -18.67
C GLU A 977 -20.95 -42.52 -17.26
N LEU A 978 -19.80 -41.85 -17.06
CA LEU A 978 -19.43 -41.29 -15.77
C LEU A 978 -20.37 -40.15 -15.36
N VAL A 979 -20.70 -39.24 -16.30
CA VAL A 979 -21.51 -38.07 -15.99
C VAL A 979 -22.99 -38.44 -15.87
N VAL A 980 -23.61 -39.07 -16.89
CA VAL A 980 -25.04 -39.41 -16.85
C VAL A 980 -25.33 -40.41 -15.73
N GLY A 981 -24.44 -41.39 -15.51
CA GLY A 981 -24.59 -42.36 -14.42
C GLY A 981 -24.52 -41.76 -13.01
N LYS A 982 -24.03 -40.52 -12.86
CA LYS A 982 -23.85 -39.87 -11.55
C LYS A 982 -24.72 -38.64 -11.33
N ILE A 983 -24.98 -37.83 -12.37
CA ILE A 983 -25.77 -36.59 -12.27
C ILE A 983 -27.08 -36.61 -13.07
N GLY A 984 -27.33 -37.69 -13.83
CA GLY A 984 -28.53 -37.84 -14.63
C GLY A 984 -28.58 -36.86 -15.81
N PHE A 985 -29.69 -36.15 -15.95
CA PHE A 985 -30.10 -35.44 -17.15
C PHE A 985 -30.19 -33.91 -16.96
N PHE A 986 -30.35 -33.13 -18.03
CA PHE A 986 -30.67 -31.70 -17.89
C PHE A 986 -32.00 -31.53 -17.14
N ASP A 987 -32.12 -30.45 -16.38
CA ASP A 987 -33.43 -30.04 -15.86
C ASP A 987 -34.39 -29.76 -17.03
N SER A 988 -35.65 -30.17 -16.85
CA SER A 988 -36.72 -30.00 -17.83
C SER A 988 -37.29 -28.58 -17.73
N VAL A 989 -36.52 -27.66 -18.30
CA VAL A 989 -36.85 -26.24 -18.49
C VAL A 989 -36.59 -25.84 -19.95
N ARG A 990 -37.00 -24.62 -20.33
CA ARG A 990 -36.84 -24.06 -21.68
C ARG A 990 -35.54 -23.28 -21.89
N VAL A 991 -34.89 -22.80 -20.82
CA VAL A 991 -33.71 -21.91 -20.91
C VAL A 991 -32.67 -22.12 -19.80
N SER A 992 -31.39 -21.95 -20.13
CA SER A 992 -30.24 -21.84 -19.20
C SER A 992 -29.78 -23.12 -18.48
N ALA A 993 -30.40 -24.28 -18.73
CA ALA A 993 -29.98 -25.54 -18.13
C ALA A 993 -28.65 -26.09 -18.66
N ASP A 994 -28.10 -25.52 -19.75
CA ASP A 994 -26.73 -25.75 -20.20
C ASP A 994 -25.71 -25.28 -19.15
N SER A 995 -25.90 -24.05 -18.66
CA SER A 995 -25.08 -23.48 -17.59
C SER A 995 -25.32 -24.14 -16.23
N GLU A 996 -26.52 -24.70 -16.02
CA GLU A 996 -26.86 -25.48 -14.82
C GLU A 996 -26.13 -26.81 -14.83
N TYR A 997 -26.23 -27.58 -15.92
CA TYR A 997 -25.67 -28.92 -16.03
C TYR A 997 -24.14 -28.90 -15.96
N GLU A 998 -23.47 -27.98 -16.65
CA GLU A 998 -22.01 -27.81 -16.52
C GLU A 998 -21.60 -27.54 -15.06
N MET A 999 -22.37 -26.71 -14.36
CA MET A 999 -22.11 -26.41 -12.96
C MET A 999 -22.51 -27.52 -11.99
N ARG A 1000 -23.48 -28.36 -12.34
CA ARG A 1000 -23.83 -29.54 -11.53
C ARG A 1000 -22.77 -30.62 -11.63
N ILE A 1001 -22.15 -30.80 -12.81
CA ILE A 1001 -20.94 -31.64 -12.95
C ILE A 1001 -19.87 -31.13 -11.96
N LYS A 1002 -19.57 -29.83 -11.97
CA LYS A 1002 -18.59 -29.23 -11.04
C LYS A 1002 -18.98 -29.37 -9.57
N ALA A 1003 -20.27 -29.21 -9.23
CA ALA A 1003 -20.77 -29.36 -7.87
C ALA A 1003 -20.67 -30.79 -7.32
N VAL A 1004 -20.81 -31.80 -8.20
CA VAL A 1004 -20.77 -33.23 -7.82
C VAL A 1004 -19.36 -33.82 -7.85
N PHE A 1005 -18.52 -33.40 -8.79
CA PHE A 1005 -17.20 -34.00 -9.04
C PHE A 1005 -16.00 -33.10 -8.69
N GLY A 1006 -16.21 -31.82 -8.41
CA GLY A 1006 -15.15 -30.82 -8.20
C GLY A 1006 -14.99 -29.85 -9.37
N ASP A 1007 -14.49 -28.64 -9.11
CA ASP A 1007 -14.52 -27.55 -10.10
C ASP A 1007 -13.54 -27.76 -11.30
N ASP A 1008 -12.46 -28.53 -11.11
CA ASP A 1008 -11.38 -28.74 -12.10
C ASP A 1008 -11.69 -29.80 -13.17
N VAL A 1009 -12.79 -30.53 -13.06
CA VAL A 1009 -13.11 -31.67 -13.96
C VAL A 1009 -13.60 -31.26 -15.35
N ILE A 1010 -13.83 -29.96 -15.58
CA ILE A 1010 -14.22 -29.42 -16.88
C ILE A 1010 -13.17 -28.44 -17.37
N GLN A 1011 -12.53 -28.78 -18.48
CA GLN A 1011 -11.54 -27.91 -19.10
C GLN A 1011 -12.16 -27.00 -20.16
N HIS A 1012 -11.51 -25.86 -20.41
CA HIS A 1012 -11.89 -24.93 -21.46
C HIS A 1012 -10.77 -24.80 -22.50
N ILE A 1013 -11.13 -24.93 -23.77
CA ILE A 1013 -10.28 -24.66 -24.93
C ILE A 1013 -10.59 -23.22 -25.37
N PRO A 1014 -9.66 -22.26 -25.27
CA PRO A 1014 -9.91 -20.84 -25.54
C PRO A 1014 -9.92 -20.50 -27.04
N LEU A 1015 -10.45 -21.42 -27.86
CA LEU A 1015 -10.59 -21.27 -29.30
C LEU A 1015 -12.07 -20.98 -29.64
N THR A 1016 -12.30 -19.98 -30.50
CA THR A 1016 -13.62 -19.69 -31.07
C THR A 1016 -13.97 -20.77 -32.10
N LEU A 1017 -14.64 -21.84 -31.69
CA LEU A 1017 -14.95 -22.98 -32.56
C LEU A 1017 -16.44 -23.08 -32.92
N ILE A 1018 -17.24 -22.11 -32.46
CA ILE A 1018 -18.63 -21.91 -32.86
C ILE A 1018 -18.81 -20.45 -33.28
N VAL A 1019 -19.49 -20.21 -34.40
CA VAL A 1019 -20.06 -18.90 -34.74
C VAL A 1019 -21.55 -19.02 -34.54
N ALA A 1020 -22.08 -18.33 -33.54
CA ALA A 1020 -23.49 -18.45 -33.16
C ALA A 1020 -24.34 -17.39 -33.84
N SER A 1021 -25.52 -17.79 -34.32
CA SER A 1021 -26.46 -16.86 -34.95
C SER A 1021 -27.09 -15.92 -33.92
N VAL A 1022 -27.40 -14.70 -34.35
CA VAL A 1022 -28.18 -13.73 -33.58
C VAL A 1022 -29.36 -13.29 -34.40
N ARG A 1023 -30.55 -13.76 -34.01
CA ARG A 1023 -31.83 -13.39 -34.61
C ARG A 1023 -32.73 -12.73 -33.57
N SER A 1024 -33.52 -11.75 -34.00
CA SER A 1024 -34.47 -11.01 -33.18
C SER A 1024 -35.51 -11.90 -32.48
N GLU A 1025 -35.89 -13.01 -33.11
CA GLU A 1025 -36.88 -13.97 -32.60
C GLU A 1025 -36.31 -15.01 -31.62
N SER A 1026 -34.97 -15.05 -31.43
CA SER A 1026 -34.34 -16.07 -30.57
C SER A 1026 -34.62 -15.85 -29.08
N LEU A 1027 -34.84 -16.95 -28.32
CA LEU A 1027 -35.09 -16.95 -26.86
C LEU A 1027 -33.97 -16.31 -26.00
N SER A 1028 -32.82 -15.96 -26.59
CA SER A 1028 -31.70 -15.31 -25.91
C SER A 1028 -31.59 -13.81 -26.19
N GLN A 1029 -32.37 -13.28 -27.14
CA GLN A 1029 -32.31 -11.89 -27.62
C GLN A 1029 -33.68 -11.20 -27.63
N GLY A 1030 -34.74 -11.94 -27.96
CA GLY A 1030 -36.13 -11.45 -27.98
C GLY A 1030 -36.95 -11.89 -26.76
N GLY A 1031 -37.96 -11.09 -26.43
CA GLY A 1031 -38.99 -11.44 -25.45
C GLY A 1031 -38.53 -11.53 -23.98
N LYS A 1032 -39.38 -12.16 -23.15
CA LYS A 1032 -39.26 -12.19 -21.67
C LYS A 1032 -38.00 -12.91 -21.15
N PHE A 1033 -37.26 -13.61 -22.01
CA PHE A 1033 -36.07 -14.39 -21.66
C PHE A 1033 -34.75 -13.82 -22.22
N ALA A 1034 -34.77 -12.63 -22.82
CA ALA A 1034 -33.58 -12.01 -23.42
C ALA A 1034 -32.44 -11.76 -22.41
N LEU A 1035 -31.19 -11.92 -22.84
CA LEU A 1035 -30.00 -11.64 -22.02
C LEU A 1035 -29.47 -10.22 -22.28
N GLY A 1036 -29.67 -9.33 -21.31
CA GLY A 1036 -29.13 -7.97 -21.34
C GLY A 1036 -27.61 -7.91 -21.30
N TRP A 1037 -27.04 -6.73 -21.61
CA TRP A 1037 -25.60 -6.48 -21.56
C TRP A 1037 -25.03 -6.63 -20.14
N ALA A 1038 -25.81 -6.26 -19.11
CA ALA A 1038 -25.51 -6.50 -17.70
C ALA A 1038 -25.62 -7.99 -17.28
N GLY A 1039 -25.83 -8.90 -18.23
CA GLY A 1039 -25.95 -10.35 -18.03
C GLY A 1039 -27.35 -10.80 -17.61
N ILE A 1040 -27.41 -11.91 -16.86
CA ILE A 1040 -28.66 -12.57 -16.48
C ILE A 1040 -29.50 -11.67 -15.54
N SER A 1041 -30.80 -11.56 -15.82
CA SER A 1041 -31.84 -10.87 -15.01
C SER A 1041 -33.18 -11.65 -15.08
N GLY A 1042 -34.18 -11.21 -14.31
CA GLY A 1042 -35.54 -11.78 -14.29
C GLY A 1042 -35.60 -13.28 -13.99
N VAL A 1043 -36.52 -13.99 -14.63
CA VAL A 1043 -36.74 -15.45 -14.44
C VAL A 1043 -35.48 -16.30 -14.63
N ARG A 1044 -34.55 -15.91 -15.53
CA ARG A 1044 -33.27 -16.63 -15.67
C ARG A 1044 -32.37 -16.46 -14.45
N LEU A 1045 -32.44 -15.31 -13.77
CA LEU A 1045 -31.71 -15.05 -12.52
C LEU A 1045 -32.33 -15.82 -11.34
N GLU A 1046 -33.66 -15.88 -11.27
CA GLU A 1046 -34.40 -16.64 -10.24
C GLU A 1046 -34.14 -18.15 -10.34
N TYR A 1047 -34.18 -18.68 -11.55
CA TYR A 1047 -33.78 -20.06 -11.82
C TYR A 1047 -32.33 -20.31 -11.43
N ARG A 1048 -31.45 -19.36 -11.77
CA ARG A 1048 -30.03 -19.45 -11.46
C ARG A 1048 -29.74 -19.41 -9.96
N GLN A 1049 -30.44 -18.58 -9.19
CA GLN A 1049 -30.39 -18.59 -7.73
C GLN A 1049 -30.81 -19.95 -7.18
N SER A 1050 -31.93 -20.48 -7.68
CA SER A 1050 -32.51 -21.74 -7.23
C SER A 1050 -31.58 -22.93 -7.46
N PHE A 1051 -30.89 -23.00 -8.62
CA PHE A 1051 -29.91 -24.06 -8.85
C PHE A 1051 -28.56 -23.81 -8.18
N ASP A 1052 -28.10 -22.56 -8.01
CA ASP A 1052 -26.91 -22.27 -7.21
C ASP A 1052 -27.11 -22.73 -5.76
N GLU A 1053 -28.32 -22.56 -5.18
CA GLU A 1053 -28.68 -23.11 -3.86
C GLU A 1053 -28.64 -24.65 -3.84
N TYR A 1054 -29.25 -25.31 -4.83
CA TYR A 1054 -29.20 -26.78 -4.97
C TYR A 1054 -27.76 -27.30 -5.09
N HIS A 1055 -26.93 -26.67 -5.93
CA HIS A 1055 -25.51 -27.03 -6.09
C HIS A 1055 -24.71 -26.85 -4.79
N ASN A 1056 -25.11 -25.92 -3.93
CA ASN A 1056 -24.49 -25.77 -2.61
C ASN A 1056 -24.96 -26.85 -1.62
N MET A 1057 -26.19 -27.32 -1.74
CA MET A 1057 -26.66 -28.50 -0.99
C MET A 1057 -25.89 -29.76 -1.42
N ILE A 1058 -25.65 -29.95 -2.72
CA ILE A 1058 -24.79 -31.01 -3.28
C ILE A 1058 -23.37 -30.93 -2.68
N ARG A 1059 -22.69 -29.78 -2.80
CA ARG A 1059 -21.34 -29.58 -2.23
C ARG A 1059 -21.27 -29.82 -0.72
N SER A 1060 -22.39 -29.63 0.00
CA SER A 1060 -22.50 -29.91 1.43
C SER A 1060 -22.87 -31.36 1.79
N GLY A 1061 -23.01 -32.25 0.80
CA GLY A 1061 -23.38 -33.66 0.99
C GLY A 1061 -24.85 -33.89 1.39
N LYS A 1062 -25.72 -32.88 1.25
CA LYS A 1062 -27.16 -32.99 1.56
C LYS A 1062 -27.97 -33.57 0.40
N GLU A 1063 -27.50 -33.30 -0.83
CA GLU A 1063 -28.13 -33.75 -2.07
C GLU A 1063 -27.10 -34.50 -2.91
N ASN A 1064 -27.56 -35.44 -3.75
CA ASN A 1064 -26.67 -36.28 -4.56
C ASN A 1064 -26.34 -35.68 -5.95
N GLY A 1065 -27.13 -34.70 -6.41
CA GLY A 1065 -26.97 -34.03 -7.70
C GLY A 1065 -27.50 -34.79 -8.91
N TYR A 1066 -28.24 -35.88 -8.71
CA TYR A 1066 -28.84 -36.69 -9.77
C TYR A 1066 -30.23 -36.16 -10.15
N LEU A 1067 -30.49 -35.94 -11.45
CA LEU A 1067 -31.83 -35.67 -11.97
C LEU A 1067 -32.32 -36.81 -12.88
N ASP A 1068 -33.47 -37.37 -12.54
CA ASP A 1068 -34.20 -38.36 -13.35
C ASP A 1068 -34.77 -37.71 -14.63
N PHE A 1069 -34.90 -38.50 -15.70
CA PHE A 1069 -35.65 -38.10 -16.90
C PHE A 1069 -36.56 -39.26 -17.39
N PRO A 1070 -37.88 -39.04 -17.59
CA PRO A 1070 -38.63 -37.81 -17.32
C PRO A 1070 -38.60 -37.43 -15.83
N LEU A 1071 -38.60 -36.12 -15.56
CA LEU A 1071 -38.47 -35.58 -14.21
C LEU A 1071 -39.75 -35.85 -13.41
N LYS A 1072 -39.73 -36.86 -12.52
CA LYS A 1072 -40.89 -37.26 -11.71
C LYS A 1072 -41.26 -36.25 -10.62
N GLU A 1073 -40.24 -35.68 -9.98
CA GLU A 1073 -40.37 -34.68 -8.93
C GLU A 1073 -39.23 -33.66 -9.08
N ARG A 1074 -39.55 -32.39 -8.91
CA ARG A 1074 -38.62 -31.27 -9.12
C ARG A 1074 -37.87 -30.97 -7.81
N VAL A 1075 -36.60 -31.37 -7.75
CA VAL A 1075 -35.76 -31.28 -6.52
C VAL A 1075 -35.30 -29.86 -6.16
N PHE A 1076 -35.37 -28.89 -7.08
CA PHE A 1076 -35.15 -27.47 -6.81
C PHE A 1076 -36.08 -26.59 -7.66
N LYS A 1077 -36.44 -25.41 -7.15
CA LYS A 1077 -37.44 -24.54 -7.78
C LYS A 1077 -36.98 -24.01 -9.14
N ALA A 1078 -37.95 -23.81 -10.04
CA ALA A 1078 -37.79 -23.05 -11.27
C ALA A 1078 -39.02 -22.15 -11.44
N PRO A 1079 -38.90 -20.93 -11.99
CA PRO A 1079 -40.05 -20.11 -12.37
C PRO A 1079 -40.96 -20.86 -13.34
N GLU A 1080 -42.28 -20.78 -13.13
CA GLU A 1080 -43.27 -21.53 -13.91
C GLU A 1080 -43.15 -21.25 -15.41
N GLU A 1081 -42.78 -20.03 -15.80
CA GLU A 1081 -42.70 -19.63 -17.21
C GLU A 1081 -41.51 -20.24 -17.98
N ILE A 1082 -40.55 -20.87 -17.29
CA ILE A 1082 -39.46 -21.59 -17.92
C ILE A 1082 -39.57 -23.11 -17.77
N ILE A 1083 -40.53 -23.63 -17.02
CA ILE A 1083 -40.74 -25.08 -16.93
C ILE A 1083 -41.21 -25.58 -18.31
N SER A 1084 -40.68 -26.75 -18.71
CA SER A 1084 -40.96 -27.40 -19.99
C SER A 1084 -42.42 -27.83 -20.11
#